data_AF-A0A661WHX1-F1
#
_entry.id   AF-A0A661WHX1-F1
#
_cell.length_a   1.000
_cell.length_b   1.000
_cell.length_c   1.000
_cell.angle_alpha   90.00
_cell.angle_beta   90.00
_cell.angle_gamma   90.00
#
_symmetry.space_group_name_H-M   'P 1'
#
loop_
_entity.id
_entity.type
_entity.pdbx_description
1 polymer ?
#
loop_
_entity_poly.entity_id
_entity_poly.type
_entity_poly.pdbx_seq_one_letter_code
_entity_poly.pdbx_strand_id
1 'polypeptide(L)'
;MAGRRWSDGLHQAVEAKEGVNIEPENITYATVTLQNYYRMYEKLSGMTGTALTEAEEFSKIYSLEVLPIPTNLDYQASSDNYFLDARKAKEAETGYEYIYYVPSDSPEDTPPELWKRKDYPDSIYRTVEAKLRSIVKEAAHFYVIGRPQLIGTTSVESSDRLSGRLRAEPVRRLLQTLLIRYHWMEANDREEDGRAIAELQPLYAPLDELSPAILRQFAKPLGISISLTAPENLSALLYLLDLADKDLPRLERLIKGGVPHQVLNARKHTEESQIIAGAGAFGAVTIATNMAGRGVDIKLGGDIAEEILSTVNRVLRKNDVENAYNLTLEEQRQVLLERDDIDYGIYETEIGYFLKYFDEMEHVKRVGGLHVIGSERHDARRIDNQLRGRAGRQGDPGSSRFFLSLEDDLMRLFGGEQVGNLMERLKVDDSLPLENKIVANIIEQSQHRVEGANFDMREHLLDYDDVLNSQREKIYSQRDLVFVKEDLGEDIADMLRIEAEKRVQDALTDEEEGPWRLLAWTEGVQPSFTDRKDDIFPSFGMKLLLNELHDVENPKSALLDLLREVINAEQDRIFKAIESTVYRASDGFDNLLEERLDLLDTFIQNQEDREEILRSQELLDELNSLLAMRLKLSKNQLRILVDDAYELEDELREMIETQLKEINLTRMIAGVEYRLGQPLNINKNALTQKSWNEIEKEIIEAADQALEARLESMAGENGQLARDLESALKREPVEVWSDTTNARLLLGLAQGVRNVFDPRTHRQVQKTYTRFQYIYLAAQYLENIEVENLIDEVMDHFDLAEQTLESAWGEAKLREGSTAATLVDLGLPADLLADEYAQTPPANLPEEEREIIIEKLGHKEMTNIQRQLLLKAITDQWVEYLTKVEALRVSIGLEAYAQRDPLVQYRRQASEMFQVLLSDIRSQVISRVFAYQPRRWKAQPLGVVLDTNAISTQTTQNAKPTKTKKKRRRHKKK
;
A
#
# COMPACT_ATOMS: atom_id res chain seq x y z
N MET A 1 18.39 4.01 4.40
CA MET A 1 17.41 3.16 5.11
C MET A 1 17.02 2.03 4.17
N ALA A 2 17.22 0.76 4.55
CA ALA A 2 16.88 -0.36 3.69
C ALA A 2 15.35 -0.45 3.52
N GLY A 3 14.88 -0.62 2.27
CA GLY A 3 13.47 -0.86 1.94
C GLY A 3 12.59 0.36 1.66
N ARG A 4 13.09 1.60 1.76
CA ARG A 4 12.31 2.81 1.43
C ARG A 4 12.56 3.23 -0.02
N ARG A 5 11.49 3.47 -0.78
CA ARG A 5 11.51 4.07 -2.14
C ARG A 5 10.93 5.49 -2.08
N TRP A 6 11.38 6.36 -2.96
CA TRP A 6 10.78 7.70 -3.15
C TRP A 6 9.52 7.58 -4.03
N SER A 7 8.43 8.26 -3.66
CA SER A 7 7.15 8.24 -4.36
C SER A 7 7.14 9.06 -5.66
N ASP A 8 6.05 8.96 -6.43
CA ASP A 8 5.79 9.72 -7.67
C ASP A 8 6.84 9.51 -8.77
N GLY A 9 7.33 8.28 -8.92
CA GLY A 9 8.33 8.00 -9.94
C GLY A 9 9.72 8.57 -9.64
N LEU A 10 9.93 9.28 -8.51
CA LEU A 10 11.22 9.90 -8.19
C LEU A 10 12.30 8.83 -7.99
N HIS A 11 11.95 7.70 -7.36
CA HIS A 11 12.89 6.61 -7.19
C HIS A 11 13.30 6.00 -8.53
N GLN A 12 12.34 5.85 -9.44
CA GLN A 12 12.54 5.37 -10.79
C GLN A 12 13.35 6.36 -11.62
N ALA A 13 13.17 7.67 -11.39
CA ALA A 13 13.97 8.72 -12.01
C ALA A 13 15.42 8.69 -11.51
N VAL A 14 15.63 8.43 -10.21
CA VAL A 14 16.98 8.23 -9.65
C VAL A 14 17.59 6.92 -10.14
N GLU A 15 16.84 5.82 -10.17
CA GLU A 15 17.27 4.54 -10.76
C GLU A 15 17.69 4.74 -12.22
N ALA A 16 16.88 5.47 -13.01
CA ALA A 16 17.19 5.81 -14.40
C ALA A 16 18.45 6.68 -14.53
N LYS A 17 18.59 7.69 -13.66
CA LYS A 17 19.74 8.60 -13.62
C LYS A 17 21.03 7.86 -13.31
N GLU A 18 20.99 6.94 -12.34
CA GLU A 18 22.14 6.16 -11.88
C GLU A 18 22.36 4.88 -12.71
N GLY A 19 21.53 4.63 -13.74
CA GLY A 19 21.63 3.47 -14.62
C GLY A 19 21.31 2.13 -13.96
N VAL A 20 20.53 2.15 -12.88
CA VAL A 20 20.01 0.97 -12.18
C VAL A 20 18.78 0.44 -12.93
N ASN A 21 18.50 -0.86 -12.81
CA ASN A 21 17.26 -1.43 -13.35
C ASN A 21 16.05 -0.78 -12.67
N ILE A 22 15.20 -0.15 -13.47
CA ILE A 22 13.99 0.50 -12.99
C ILE A 22 12.98 -0.59 -12.62
N GLU A 23 12.69 -0.74 -11.33
CA GLU A 23 11.64 -1.65 -10.88
C GLU A 23 10.30 -0.92 -10.90
N PRO A 24 9.20 -1.56 -11.36
CA PRO A 24 7.88 -0.95 -11.37
C PRO A 24 7.47 -0.51 -9.96
N GLU A 25 6.70 0.57 -9.88
CA GLU A 25 6.12 1.03 -8.61
C GLU A 25 5.07 0.03 -8.14
N ASN A 26 5.03 -0.23 -6.83
CA ASN A 26 3.90 -0.93 -6.24
C ASN A 26 2.73 0.05 -6.15
N ILE A 27 1.61 -0.31 -6.77
CA ILE A 27 0.42 0.53 -6.84
C ILE A 27 -0.65 -0.09 -5.94
N THR A 28 -1.26 0.73 -5.08
CA THR A 28 -2.29 0.28 -4.14
C THR A 28 -3.67 0.34 -4.79
N TYR A 29 -4.18 -0.81 -5.24
CA TYR A 29 -5.51 -0.91 -5.83
C TYR A 29 -6.65 -0.85 -4.80
N ALA A 30 -6.42 -1.42 -3.63
CA ALA A 30 -7.37 -1.44 -2.53
C ALA A 30 -6.62 -1.68 -1.21
N THR A 31 -7.11 -1.07 -0.15
CA THR A 31 -6.60 -1.27 1.22
C THR A 31 -7.76 -1.23 2.20
N VAL A 32 -7.72 -2.04 3.25
CA VAL A 32 -8.70 -2.03 4.35
C VAL A 32 -8.04 -2.59 5.59
N THR A 33 -8.28 -1.95 6.74
CA THR A 33 -7.85 -2.50 8.03
C THR A 33 -8.81 -3.60 8.49
N LEU A 34 -8.32 -4.54 9.31
CA LEU A 34 -9.20 -5.58 9.87
C LEU A 34 -10.32 -4.95 10.71
N GLN A 35 -10.03 -3.85 11.41
CA GLN A 35 -10.96 -3.08 12.20
C GLN A 35 -12.14 -2.61 11.34
N ASN A 36 -11.88 -1.81 10.30
CA ASN A 36 -12.94 -1.31 9.44
C ASN A 36 -13.60 -2.40 8.62
N TYR A 37 -12.86 -3.44 8.21
CA TYR A 37 -13.45 -4.61 7.54
C TYR A 37 -14.52 -5.31 8.40
N TYR A 38 -14.25 -5.56 9.68
CA TYR A 38 -15.24 -6.18 10.56
C TYR A 38 -16.39 -5.23 10.94
N ARG A 39 -16.17 -3.91 10.96
CA ARG A 39 -17.24 -2.91 11.15
C ARG A 39 -18.25 -2.87 10.01
N MET A 40 -17.90 -3.40 8.82
CA MET A 40 -18.84 -3.51 7.69
C MET A 40 -19.92 -4.59 7.90
N TYR A 41 -19.74 -5.50 8.86
CA TYR A 41 -20.74 -6.52 9.14
C TYR A 41 -21.91 -5.92 9.93
N GLU A 42 -23.15 -6.17 9.47
CA GLU A 42 -24.35 -5.73 10.18
C GLU A 42 -24.43 -6.28 11.61
N LYS A 43 -23.91 -7.50 11.82
CA LYS A 43 -23.84 -8.16 13.12
C LYS A 43 -22.46 -8.78 13.30
N LEU A 44 -21.77 -8.34 14.34
CA LEU A 44 -20.47 -8.86 14.73
C LEU A 44 -20.56 -9.52 16.11
N SER A 45 -19.94 -10.70 16.26
CA SER A 45 -19.77 -11.37 17.55
C SER A 45 -18.46 -12.15 17.55
N GLY A 46 -17.94 -12.44 18.74
CA GLY A 46 -16.68 -13.15 18.90
C GLY A 46 -16.66 -14.00 20.18
N MET A 47 -15.80 -15.01 20.19
CA MET A 47 -15.58 -15.87 21.34
C MET A 47 -14.08 -16.04 21.59
N THR A 48 -13.67 -15.92 22.86
CA THR A 48 -12.29 -16.13 23.28
C THR A 48 -12.24 -16.35 24.79
N GLY A 49 -11.25 -17.12 25.26
CA GLY A 49 -11.07 -17.35 26.69
C GLY A 49 -10.46 -16.16 27.45
N THR A 50 -10.03 -15.10 26.76
CA THR A 50 -9.24 -14.02 27.35
C THR A 50 -9.61 -12.65 26.75
N ALA A 51 -10.90 -12.28 26.67
CA ALA A 51 -11.30 -10.97 26.13
C ALA A 51 -11.37 -9.85 27.18
N LEU A 52 -11.49 -10.20 28.47
CA LEU A 52 -11.84 -9.23 29.52
C LEU A 52 -10.83 -8.09 29.67
N THR A 53 -9.55 -8.34 29.42
CA THR A 53 -8.49 -7.31 29.48
C THR A 53 -8.64 -6.25 28.39
N GLU A 54 -9.17 -6.63 27.23
CA GLU A 54 -9.34 -5.75 26.06
C GLU A 54 -10.80 -5.29 25.91
N ALA A 55 -11.62 -5.41 26.95
CA ALA A 55 -13.04 -5.09 26.86
C ALA A 55 -13.31 -3.64 26.43
N GLU A 56 -12.48 -2.71 26.91
CA GLU A 56 -12.54 -1.31 26.51
C GLU A 56 -12.20 -1.12 25.03
N GLU A 57 -11.16 -1.80 24.53
CA GLU A 57 -10.80 -1.79 23.11
C GLU A 57 -11.94 -2.33 22.23
N PHE A 58 -12.54 -3.47 22.60
CA PHE A 58 -13.67 -4.06 21.87
C PHE A 58 -14.89 -3.13 21.87
N SER A 59 -15.17 -2.47 22.99
CA SER A 59 -16.26 -1.50 23.08
C SER A 59 -15.99 -0.25 22.25
N LYS A 60 -14.76 0.28 22.25
CA LYS A 60 -14.40 1.52 21.56
C LYS A 60 -14.33 1.34 20.04
N ILE A 61 -13.73 0.25 19.57
CA ILE A 61 -13.48 0.01 18.14
C ILE A 61 -14.69 -0.64 17.45
N TYR A 62 -15.27 -1.67 18.09
CA TYR A 62 -16.27 -2.53 17.48
C TYR A 62 -17.67 -2.39 18.09
N SER A 63 -17.84 -1.54 19.12
CA SER A 63 -19.08 -1.45 19.90
C SER A 63 -19.51 -2.81 20.47
N LEU A 64 -18.53 -3.66 20.84
CA LEU A 64 -18.76 -4.99 21.37
C LEU A 64 -18.58 -5.01 22.89
N GLU A 65 -19.60 -5.46 23.59
CA GLU A 65 -19.53 -5.78 25.01
C GLU A 65 -18.86 -7.14 25.24
N VAL A 66 -18.02 -7.23 26.27
CA VAL A 66 -17.38 -8.48 26.67
C VAL A 66 -18.06 -9.03 27.91
N LEU A 67 -18.74 -10.17 27.76
CA LEU A 67 -19.37 -10.89 28.86
C LEU A 67 -18.49 -12.10 29.27
N PRO A 68 -17.92 -12.13 30.49
CA PRO A 68 -17.22 -13.30 30.99
C PRO A 68 -18.23 -14.40 31.36
N ILE A 69 -18.26 -15.47 30.57
CA ILE A 69 -19.08 -16.66 30.87
C ILE A 69 -18.36 -17.49 31.94
N PRO A 70 -19.04 -17.89 33.05
CA PRO A 70 -18.43 -18.75 34.06
C PRO A 70 -18.02 -20.09 33.45
N THR A 71 -16.95 -20.68 33.98
CA THR A 71 -16.56 -22.04 33.58
C THR A 71 -17.63 -23.04 34.02
N ASN A 72 -17.70 -24.21 33.37
CA ASN A 72 -18.69 -25.24 33.70
C ASN A 72 -18.69 -25.59 35.21
N LEU A 73 -17.50 -25.72 35.81
CA LEU A 73 -17.37 -26.06 37.23
C LEU A 73 -17.69 -24.90 38.16
N ASP A 74 -17.24 -23.68 37.83
CA ASP A 74 -17.60 -22.49 38.62
C ASP A 74 -19.12 -22.25 38.58
N TYR A 75 -19.76 -22.50 37.43
CA TYR A 75 -21.21 -22.40 37.27
C TYR A 75 -21.94 -23.43 38.14
N GLN A 76 -21.54 -24.71 38.06
CA GLN A 76 -22.12 -25.78 38.89
C GLN A 76 -21.93 -25.50 40.39
N ALA A 77 -20.74 -25.07 40.82
CA ALA A 77 -20.48 -24.75 42.21
C ALA A 77 -21.21 -23.50 42.73
N SER A 78 -21.64 -22.60 41.82
CA SER A 78 -22.38 -21.38 42.18
C SER A 78 -23.91 -21.56 42.17
N SER A 79 -24.42 -22.69 41.68
CA SER A 79 -25.85 -22.91 41.47
C SER A 79 -26.41 -23.89 42.49
N ASP A 80 -27.49 -23.50 43.17
CA ASP A 80 -28.21 -24.34 44.14
C ASP A 80 -28.77 -25.66 43.56
N ASN A 81 -28.78 -25.79 42.23
CA ASN A 81 -29.28 -26.98 41.53
C ASN A 81 -28.22 -28.08 41.35
N TYR A 82 -26.94 -27.80 41.64
CA TYR A 82 -25.84 -28.74 41.47
C TYR A 82 -25.11 -28.95 42.80
N PHE A 83 -24.77 -30.21 43.10
CA PHE A 83 -24.15 -30.61 44.37
C PHE A 83 -22.62 -30.58 44.27
N LEU A 84 -22.00 -29.42 44.01
CA LEU A 84 -20.54 -29.27 43.96
C LEU A 84 -20.07 -28.12 44.86
N ASP A 85 -19.16 -28.41 45.78
CA ASP A 85 -18.56 -27.44 46.70
C ASP A 85 -17.10 -27.13 46.32
N ALA A 86 -16.73 -25.85 46.32
CA ALA A 86 -15.35 -25.41 46.13
C ALA A 86 -14.62 -25.31 47.49
N ARG A 87 -13.65 -26.19 47.72
CA ARG A 87 -12.82 -26.24 48.95
C ARG A 87 -11.41 -25.72 48.68
N LYS A 88 -10.76 -25.18 49.73
CA LYS A 88 -9.38 -24.68 49.69
C LYS A 88 -8.45 -25.60 50.48
N ALA A 89 -7.27 -25.89 49.94
CA ALA A 89 -6.21 -26.63 50.62
C ALA A 89 -4.85 -25.97 50.39
N LYS A 90 -3.86 -26.33 51.22
CA LYS A 90 -2.47 -25.90 51.07
C LYS A 90 -1.59 -27.09 50.72
N GLU A 91 -0.70 -26.89 49.77
CA GLU A 91 0.32 -27.86 49.41
C GLU A 91 1.35 -27.98 50.53
N ALA A 92 1.69 -29.21 50.94
CA ALA A 92 2.55 -29.47 52.10
C ALA A 92 4.00 -28.99 51.88
N GLU A 93 4.48 -29.05 50.64
CA GLU A 93 5.87 -28.72 50.28
C GLU A 93 6.07 -27.22 50.03
N THR A 94 5.14 -26.58 49.33
CA THR A 94 5.28 -25.18 48.89
C THR A 94 4.47 -24.19 49.72
N GLY A 95 3.51 -24.67 50.53
CA GLY A 95 2.54 -23.83 51.25
C GLY A 95 1.53 -23.12 50.34
N TYR A 96 1.52 -23.42 49.03
CA TYR A 96 0.68 -22.77 48.03
C TYR A 96 -0.80 -23.15 48.24
N GLU A 97 -1.68 -22.14 48.28
CA GLU A 97 -3.13 -22.32 48.39
C GLU A 97 -3.75 -22.66 47.03
N TYR A 98 -4.49 -23.77 46.96
CA TYR A 98 -5.21 -24.18 45.76
C TYR A 98 -6.68 -24.49 46.05
N ILE A 99 -7.50 -24.44 44.99
CA ILE A 99 -8.94 -24.71 45.03
C ILE A 99 -9.22 -26.03 44.31
N TYR A 100 -10.06 -26.86 44.90
CA TYR A 100 -10.56 -28.10 44.30
C TYR A 100 -12.07 -28.20 44.52
N TYR A 101 -12.74 -28.98 43.68
CA TYR A 101 -14.20 -29.17 43.72
C TYR A 101 -14.50 -30.61 44.12
N VAL A 102 -15.47 -30.78 45.03
CA VAL A 102 -15.97 -32.07 45.49
C VAL A 102 -17.49 -32.07 45.55
N PRO A 103 -18.16 -33.22 45.39
CA PRO A 103 -19.60 -33.28 45.58
C PRO A 103 -20.03 -32.82 46.98
N SER A 104 -21.11 -32.04 47.12
CA SER A 104 -21.49 -31.38 48.39
C SER A 104 -21.73 -32.33 49.57
N ASP A 105 -22.12 -33.59 49.31
CA ASP A 105 -22.33 -34.61 50.34
C ASP A 105 -21.05 -35.39 50.72
N SER A 106 -19.89 -35.01 50.17
CA SER A 106 -18.63 -35.73 50.38
C SER A 106 -18.01 -35.44 51.75
N PRO A 107 -17.54 -36.46 52.49
CA PRO A 107 -16.72 -36.29 53.70
C PRO A 107 -15.56 -35.30 53.53
N GLU A 108 -15.06 -34.73 54.64
CA GLU A 108 -13.91 -33.81 54.61
C GLU A 108 -12.63 -34.48 54.06
N ASP A 109 -12.49 -35.79 54.22
CA ASP A 109 -11.32 -36.58 53.78
C ASP A 109 -11.43 -37.15 52.34
N THR A 110 -12.46 -36.79 51.57
CA THR A 110 -12.62 -37.29 50.19
C THR A 110 -11.50 -36.76 49.28
N PRO A 111 -10.78 -37.63 48.54
CA PRO A 111 -9.72 -37.18 47.66
C PRO A 111 -10.27 -36.26 46.55
N PRO A 112 -9.57 -35.17 46.20
CA PRO A 112 -10.03 -34.22 45.19
C PRO A 112 -9.99 -34.81 43.78
N GLU A 113 -11.16 -34.91 43.14
CA GLU A 113 -11.30 -35.39 41.76
C GLU A 113 -11.20 -34.27 40.74
N LEU A 114 -11.75 -33.09 41.06
CA LEU A 114 -11.78 -31.92 40.18
C LEU A 114 -10.99 -30.76 40.78
N TRP A 115 -10.20 -30.09 39.96
CA TRP A 115 -9.23 -29.11 40.39
C TRP A 115 -9.41 -27.79 39.65
N LYS A 116 -9.18 -26.68 40.36
CA LYS A 116 -8.84 -25.42 39.72
C LYS A 116 -7.33 -25.42 39.46
N ARG A 117 -6.92 -25.01 38.25
CA ARG A 117 -5.50 -24.94 37.87
C ARG A 117 -4.68 -24.18 38.92
N LYS A 118 -3.52 -24.72 39.30
CA LYS A 118 -2.57 -24.06 40.20
C LYS A 118 -1.64 -23.13 39.40
N ASP A 119 -1.72 -21.83 39.64
CA ASP A 119 -0.85 -20.84 38.97
C ASP A 119 0.25 -20.36 39.93
N TYR A 120 1.42 -21.00 39.85
CA TYR A 120 2.56 -20.65 40.69
C TYR A 120 3.08 -19.24 40.37
N PRO A 121 3.68 -18.55 41.36
CA PRO A 121 4.33 -17.27 41.13
C PRO A 121 5.50 -17.42 40.15
N ASP A 122 5.83 -16.33 39.48
CA ASP A 122 6.93 -16.30 38.51
C ASP A 122 8.29 -16.45 39.21
N SER A 123 9.17 -17.27 38.61
CA SER A 123 10.54 -17.48 39.06
C SER A 123 11.50 -16.61 38.27
N ILE A 124 12.07 -15.59 38.91
CA ILE A 124 12.86 -14.54 38.23
C ILE A 124 14.36 -14.75 38.49
N TYR A 125 15.16 -14.78 37.43
CA TYR A 125 16.61 -15.01 37.47
C TYR A 125 17.39 -13.80 36.97
N ARG A 126 18.65 -13.68 37.37
CA ARG A 126 19.51 -12.59 36.87
C ARG A 126 19.87 -12.77 35.40
N THR A 127 20.28 -13.98 35.02
CA THR A 127 20.80 -14.29 33.68
C THR A 127 19.92 -15.30 32.95
N VAL A 128 19.96 -15.29 31.61
CA VAL A 128 19.24 -16.28 30.79
C VAL A 128 19.77 -17.69 31.06
N GLU A 129 21.07 -17.84 31.33
CA GLU A 129 21.68 -19.14 31.61
C GLU A 129 21.12 -19.77 32.89
N ALA A 130 21.00 -19.01 33.98
CA ALA A 130 20.41 -19.51 35.22
C ALA A 130 18.94 -19.90 35.05
N LYS A 131 18.17 -19.06 34.33
CA LYS A 131 16.78 -19.34 33.94
C LYS A 131 16.66 -20.68 33.22
N LEU A 132 17.44 -20.88 32.16
CA LEU A 132 17.41 -22.10 31.34
C LEU A 132 17.79 -23.35 32.15
N ARG A 133 18.81 -23.26 33.02
CA ARG A 133 19.19 -24.37 33.90
C ARG A 133 18.06 -24.76 34.83
N SER A 134 17.32 -23.79 35.37
CA SER A 134 16.19 -24.04 36.24
C SER A 134 15.01 -24.68 35.50
N ILE A 135 14.67 -24.17 34.30
CA ILE A 135 13.66 -24.79 33.42
C ILE A 135 14.02 -26.25 33.13
N VAL A 136 15.29 -26.54 32.80
CA VAL A 136 15.73 -27.91 32.50
C VAL A 136 15.71 -28.80 33.74
N LYS A 137 16.05 -28.26 34.93
CA LYS A 137 15.96 -28.98 36.20
C LYS A 137 14.52 -29.39 36.49
N GLU A 138 13.59 -28.47 36.37
CA GLU A 138 12.15 -28.74 36.56
C GLU A 138 11.62 -29.71 35.50
N ALA A 139 12.03 -29.51 34.24
CA ALA A 139 11.63 -30.40 33.15
C ALA A 139 12.15 -31.83 33.34
N ALA A 140 13.36 -31.99 33.89
CA ALA A 140 13.93 -33.28 34.24
C ALA A 140 13.15 -33.98 35.36
N HIS A 141 12.82 -33.27 36.44
CA HIS A 141 12.00 -33.81 37.54
C HIS A 141 10.65 -34.31 37.02
N PHE A 142 9.90 -33.45 36.31
CA PHE A 142 8.58 -33.81 35.80
C PHE A 142 8.61 -34.93 34.75
N TYR A 143 9.64 -34.95 33.89
CA TYR A 143 9.84 -36.07 32.97
C TYR A 143 10.07 -37.39 33.71
N VAL A 144 10.86 -37.39 34.79
CA VAL A 144 11.18 -38.60 35.54
C VAL A 144 9.95 -39.15 36.26
N ILE A 145 9.13 -38.31 36.90
CA ILE A 145 7.87 -38.76 37.52
C ILE A 145 6.77 -39.05 36.48
N GLY A 146 6.99 -38.74 35.20
CA GLY A 146 6.05 -39.02 34.11
C GLY A 146 4.94 -38.00 33.93
N ARG A 147 5.11 -36.78 34.46
CA ARG A 147 4.16 -35.68 34.31
C ARG A 147 4.34 -34.99 32.93
N PRO A 148 3.26 -34.77 32.16
CA PRO A 148 3.33 -34.09 30.87
C PRO A 148 3.61 -32.60 31.02
N GLN A 149 4.34 -32.05 30.05
CA GLN A 149 4.82 -30.67 30.09
C GLN A 149 4.64 -29.96 28.76
N LEU A 150 4.16 -28.71 28.83
CA LEU A 150 4.11 -27.79 27.71
C LEU A 150 4.97 -26.56 28.03
N ILE A 151 6.08 -26.39 27.30
CA ILE A 151 6.99 -25.26 27.48
C ILE A 151 6.75 -24.23 26.38
N GLY A 152 6.23 -23.06 26.74
CA GLY A 152 6.03 -21.94 25.82
C GLY A 152 7.24 -21.03 25.75
N THR A 153 7.64 -20.66 24.53
CA THR A 153 8.70 -19.67 24.24
C THR A 153 8.13 -18.56 23.37
N THR A 154 8.84 -17.44 23.20
CA THR A 154 8.41 -16.29 22.36
C THR A 154 8.98 -16.37 20.94
N SER A 155 10.07 -17.09 20.73
CA SER A 155 10.81 -17.11 19.46
C SER A 155 11.29 -18.51 19.09
N VAL A 156 11.47 -18.75 17.79
CA VAL A 156 12.01 -20.03 17.27
C VAL A 156 13.44 -20.25 17.79
N GLU A 157 14.22 -19.18 17.93
CA GLU A 157 15.58 -19.24 18.47
C GLU A 157 15.57 -19.70 19.94
N SER A 158 14.68 -19.14 20.77
CA SER A 158 14.51 -19.57 22.17
C SER A 158 14.06 -21.04 22.25
N SER A 159 13.16 -21.48 21.36
CA SER A 159 12.74 -22.89 21.26
C SER A 159 13.90 -23.83 20.90
N ASP A 160 14.70 -23.48 19.89
CA ASP A 160 15.84 -24.28 19.46
C ASP A 160 16.94 -24.30 20.54
N ARG A 161 17.18 -23.17 21.20
CA ARG A 161 18.12 -23.09 22.33
C ARG A 161 17.68 -23.99 23.48
N LEU A 162 16.41 -23.96 23.87
CA LEU A 162 15.87 -24.82 24.92
C LEU A 162 15.89 -26.30 24.52
N SER A 163 15.50 -26.62 23.28
CA SER A 163 15.59 -27.98 22.71
C SER A 163 17.02 -28.52 22.79
N GLY A 164 18.01 -27.69 22.48
CA GLY A 164 19.42 -28.01 22.63
C GLY A 164 19.79 -28.41 24.06
N ARG A 165 19.26 -27.69 25.07
CA ARG A 165 19.54 -27.93 26.50
C ARG A 165 18.86 -29.18 27.08
N LEU A 166 17.80 -29.68 26.46
CA LEU A 166 17.14 -30.94 26.86
C LEU A 166 17.83 -32.20 26.33
N ARG A 167 18.85 -32.06 25.47
CA ARG A 167 19.64 -33.19 24.96
C ARG A 167 20.48 -33.86 26.06
N ALA A 168 20.87 -35.10 25.83
CA ALA A 168 21.59 -35.93 26.82
C ALA A 168 22.84 -35.24 27.41
N GLU A 169 23.70 -34.65 26.58
CA GLU A 169 24.98 -34.09 27.03
C GLU A 169 24.80 -32.84 27.92
N PRO A 170 24.03 -31.79 27.53
CA PRO A 170 23.75 -30.67 28.42
C PRO A 170 23.04 -31.06 29.72
N VAL A 171 22.08 -32.00 29.68
CA VAL A 171 21.41 -32.51 30.89
C VAL A 171 22.42 -33.17 31.82
N ARG A 172 23.32 -34.01 31.31
CA ARG A 172 24.39 -34.60 32.15
C ARG A 172 25.28 -33.54 32.77
N ARG A 173 25.70 -32.53 32.01
CA ARG A 173 26.52 -31.43 32.53
C ARG A 173 25.78 -30.67 33.62
N LEU A 174 24.49 -30.39 33.44
CA LEU A 174 23.66 -29.77 34.48
C LEU A 174 23.66 -30.61 35.76
N LEU A 175 23.37 -31.92 35.66
CA LEU A 175 23.38 -32.81 36.83
C LEU A 175 24.75 -32.87 37.52
N GLN A 176 25.85 -32.86 36.76
CA GLN A 176 27.21 -32.80 37.29
C GLN A 176 27.46 -31.49 38.03
N THR A 177 27.01 -30.35 37.49
CA THR A 177 27.14 -29.05 38.18
C THR A 177 26.34 -29.01 39.48
N LEU A 178 25.14 -29.59 39.51
CA LEU A 178 24.31 -29.67 40.72
C LEU A 178 24.97 -30.54 41.79
N LEU A 179 25.52 -31.70 41.42
CA LEU A 179 26.26 -32.57 42.35
C LEU A 179 27.51 -31.90 42.92
N ILE A 180 28.29 -31.21 42.08
CA ILE A 180 29.48 -30.48 42.54
C ILE A 180 29.08 -29.40 43.53
N ARG A 181 28.03 -28.63 43.24
CA ARG A 181 27.51 -27.61 44.17
C ARG A 181 27.05 -28.25 45.49
N TYR A 182 26.28 -29.33 45.42
CA TYR A 182 25.75 -30.03 46.60
C TYR A 182 26.88 -30.50 47.54
N HIS A 183 27.85 -31.26 47.02
CA HIS A 183 28.95 -31.74 47.84
C HIS A 183 29.91 -30.63 48.27
N TRP A 184 30.04 -29.54 47.49
CA TRP A 184 30.79 -28.37 47.94
C TRP A 184 30.10 -27.70 49.15
N MET A 185 28.76 -27.61 49.16
CA MET A 185 28.01 -27.06 50.29
C MET A 185 28.13 -27.95 51.54
N GLU A 186 28.03 -29.27 51.37
CA GLU A 186 28.24 -30.24 52.46
C GLU A 186 29.66 -30.18 53.04
N ALA A 187 30.69 -30.13 52.18
CA ALA A 187 32.08 -30.11 52.61
C ALA A 187 32.48 -28.81 53.34
N ASN A 188 31.75 -27.71 53.10
CA ASN A 188 31.99 -26.40 53.71
C ASN A 188 30.99 -26.04 54.82
N ASP A 189 30.09 -26.97 55.21
CA ASP A 189 29.06 -26.78 56.25
C ASP A 189 28.28 -25.46 56.10
N ARG A 190 27.90 -25.13 54.85
CA ARG A 190 27.25 -23.87 54.51
C ARG A 190 25.78 -24.09 54.15
N GLU A 191 24.89 -23.44 54.90
CA GLU A 191 23.47 -23.34 54.55
C GLU A 191 23.26 -22.36 53.39
N GLU A 192 22.22 -22.60 52.58
CA GLU A 192 21.91 -21.81 51.39
C GLU A 192 21.34 -20.43 51.79
N ASP A 193 22.23 -19.45 51.92
CA ASP A 193 21.94 -18.08 52.41
C ASP A 193 21.64 -17.06 51.30
N GLY A 194 21.52 -17.51 50.04
CA GLY A 194 21.18 -16.65 48.90
C GLY A 194 22.34 -15.83 48.32
N ARG A 195 23.54 -15.88 48.93
CA ARG A 195 24.70 -15.05 48.53
C ARG A 195 25.62 -15.78 47.57
N ALA A 196 26.09 -15.05 46.54
CA ALA A 196 26.99 -15.57 45.54
C ALA A 196 28.27 -16.18 46.13
N ILE A 197 28.62 -17.39 45.67
CA ILE A 197 29.81 -18.13 46.10
C ILE A 197 30.91 -17.88 45.07
N ALA A 198 31.93 -17.10 45.42
CA ALA A 198 33.01 -16.71 44.50
C ALA A 198 33.75 -17.91 43.89
N GLU A 199 33.95 -18.98 44.67
CA GLU A 199 34.64 -20.20 44.23
C GLU A 199 33.84 -21.01 43.18
N LEU A 200 32.50 -20.96 43.24
CA LEU A 200 31.63 -21.68 42.32
C LEU A 200 31.23 -20.84 41.09
N GLN A 201 31.59 -19.55 41.02
CA GLN A 201 31.26 -18.69 39.88
C GLN A 201 31.62 -19.28 38.50
N PRO A 202 32.81 -19.91 38.31
CA PRO A 202 33.15 -20.52 37.03
C PRO A 202 32.22 -21.69 36.62
N LEU A 203 31.51 -22.30 37.58
CA LEU A 203 30.53 -23.37 37.34
C LEU A 203 29.22 -22.85 36.71
N TYR A 204 28.96 -21.54 36.78
CA TYR A 204 27.78 -20.90 36.21
C TYR A 204 27.96 -20.39 34.77
N ALA A 205 29.15 -20.57 34.18
CA ALA A 205 29.37 -20.33 32.75
C ALA A 205 28.44 -21.22 31.88
N PRO A 206 28.09 -20.83 30.64
CA PRO A 206 27.21 -21.62 29.78
C PRO A 206 27.57 -23.12 29.73
N LEU A 207 26.57 -24.00 29.85
CA LEU A 207 26.82 -25.46 29.90
C LEU A 207 27.66 -26.00 28.72
N ASP A 208 27.61 -25.32 27.59
CA ASP A 208 28.37 -25.68 26.38
C ASP A 208 29.88 -25.43 26.54
N GLU A 209 30.27 -24.47 27.37
CA GLU A 209 31.66 -24.08 27.68
C GLU A 209 32.26 -24.92 28.82
N LEU A 210 31.43 -25.58 29.62
CA LEU A 210 31.86 -26.44 30.72
C LEU A 210 32.44 -27.76 30.20
N SER A 211 33.76 -27.78 30.02
CA SER A 211 34.48 -29.01 29.67
C SER A 211 34.54 -30.00 30.86
N PRO A 212 34.61 -31.32 30.61
CA PRO A 212 34.86 -32.31 31.65
C PRO A 212 36.19 -32.12 32.40
N ALA A 213 37.12 -31.31 31.86
CA ALA A 213 38.35 -30.96 32.55
C ALA A 213 38.10 -29.91 33.66
N ILE A 214 37.26 -28.91 33.39
CA ILE A 214 36.85 -27.89 34.36
C ILE A 214 36.07 -28.55 35.50
N LEU A 215 35.10 -29.41 35.19
CA LEU A 215 34.32 -30.14 36.21
C LEU A 215 35.22 -31.02 37.10
N ARG A 216 36.29 -31.61 36.52
CA ARG A 216 37.29 -32.38 37.28
C ARG A 216 38.13 -31.55 38.24
N GLN A 217 38.40 -30.28 37.91
CA GLN A 217 39.11 -29.38 38.82
C GLN A 217 38.31 -29.11 40.09
N PHE A 218 36.98 -29.03 39.98
CA PHE A 218 36.09 -28.85 41.14
C PHE A 218 35.81 -30.15 41.91
N ALA A 219 35.71 -31.28 41.22
CA ALA A 219 35.43 -32.56 41.87
C ALA A 219 36.63 -33.15 42.64
N LYS A 220 37.86 -32.93 42.15
CA LYS A 220 39.08 -33.53 42.75
C LYS A 220 39.35 -33.07 44.20
N PRO A 221 39.22 -31.77 44.57
CA PRO A 221 39.33 -31.32 45.96
C PRO A 221 38.26 -31.91 46.89
N LEU A 222 37.08 -32.22 46.36
CA LEU A 222 35.93 -32.75 47.11
C LEU A 222 35.97 -34.27 47.27
N GLY A 223 36.91 -34.97 46.61
CA GLY A 223 37.01 -36.44 46.68
C GLY A 223 35.88 -37.20 45.96
N ILE A 224 35.05 -36.50 45.17
CA ILE A 224 33.87 -37.09 44.51
C ILE A 224 34.18 -37.60 43.10
N SER A 225 33.52 -38.69 42.71
CA SER A 225 33.49 -39.14 41.31
C SER A 225 32.48 -38.31 40.51
N ILE A 226 32.83 -37.90 39.29
CA ILE A 226 31.93 -37.13 38.39
C ILE A 226 30.95 -38.05 37.64
N SER A 227 31.08 -39.37 37.82
CA SER A 227 30.20 -40.33 37.17
C SER A 227 28.82 -40.27 37.79
N LEU A 228 27.82 -39.86 37.00
CA LEU A 228 26.43 -39.74 37.44
C LEU A 228 25.80 -41.09 37.82
N THR A 229 26.38 -42.21 37.39
CA THR A 229 25.86 -43.57 37.65
C THR A 229 26.48 -44.22 38.89
N ALA A 230 27.30 -43.49 39.65
CA ALA A 230 27.81 -44.00 40.93
C ALA A 230 26.66 -44.08 41.95
N PRO A 231 26.54 -45.13 42.77
CA PRO A 231 25.43 -45.29 43.71
C PRO A 231 25.25 -44.11 44.67
N GLU A 232 26.35 -43.57 45.20
CA GLU A 232 26.37 -42.39 46.09
C GLU A 232 25.81 -41.14 45.39
N ASN A 233 26.20 -40.91 44.13
CA ASN A 233 25.71 -39.79 43.33
C ASN A 233 24.24 -39.96 42.93
N LEU A 234 23.77 -41.19 42.71
CA LEU A 234 22.36 -41.44 42.39
C LEU A 234 21.45 -41.06 43.56
N SER A 235 21.83 -41.39 44.80
CA SER A 235 21.11 -40.96 45.99
C SER A 235 21.09 -39.43 46.14
N ALA A 236 22.23 -38.76 45.90
CA ALA A 236 22.30 -37.30 45.92
C ALA A 236 21.46 -36.65 44.80
N LEU A 237 21.43 -37.24 43.60
CA LEU A 237 20.60 -36.76 42.49
C LEU A 237 19.11 -36.94 42.75
N LEU A 238 18.70 -38.04 43.39
CA LEU A 238 17.31 -38.24 43.81
C LEU A 238 16.88 -37.13 44.78
N TYR A 239 17.73 -36.78 45.75
CA TYR A 239 17.48 -35.65 46.65
C TYR A 239 17.43 -34.30 45.91
N LEU A 240 18.40 -34.00 45.04
CA LEU A 240 18.51 -32.71 44.34
C LEU A 240 17.38 -32.44 43.33
N LEU A 241 16.83 -33.51 42.75
CA LEU A 241 15.71 -33.45 41.81
C LEU A 241 14.36 -33.72 42.48
N ASP A 242 14.31 -33.89 43.79
CA ASP A 242 13.08 -34.19 44.54
C ASP A 242 12.35 -35.44 44.00
N LEU A 243 13.07 -36.56 43.93
CA LEU A 243 12.60 -37.82 43.37
C LEU A 243 12.61 -38.92 44.45
N ALA A 244 11.70 -39.89 44.31
CA ALA A 244 11.66 -41.05 45.20
C ALA A 244 12.48 -42.23 44.63
N ASP A 245 12.85 -43.19 45.49
CA ASP A 245 13.64 -44.36 45.08
C ASP A 245 13.01 -45.17 43.93
N LYS A 246 11.67 -45.15 43.82
CA LYS A 246 10.92 -45.81 42.74
C LYS A 246 11.22 -45.23 41.35
N ASP A 247 11.72 -44.00 41.27
CA ASP A 247 11.91 -43.25 40.03
C ASP A 247 13.32 -43.45 39.41
N LEU A 248 14.21 -44.16 40.13
CA LEU A 248 15.58 -44.46 39.73
C LEU A 248 15.71 -45.01 38.29
N PRO A 249 14.85 -45.95 37.80
CA PRO A 249 14.95 -46.45 36.44
C PRO A 249 14.72 -45.37 35.36
N ARG A 250 13.86 -44.37 35.61
CA ARG A 250 13.64 -43.26 34.68
C ARG A 250 14.72 -42.19 34.78
N LEU A 251 15.28 -41.97 35.98
CA LEU A 251 16.47 -41.13 36.16
C LEU A 251 17.67 -41.66 35.35
N GLU A 252 17.90 -42.98 35.34
CA GLU A 252 18.96 -43.56 34.50
C GLU A 252 18.72 -43.36 32.99
N ARG A 253 17.45 -43.42 32.55
CA ARG A 253 17.10 -43.13 31.15
C ARG A 253 17.33 -41.67 30.81
N LEU A 254 16.97 -40.75 31.71
CA LEU A 254 17.25 -39.32 31.58
C LEU A 254 18.76 -39.08 31.41
N ILE A 255 19.60 -39.70 32.25
CA ILE A 255 21.06 -39.57 32.15
C ILE A 255 21.57 -40.09 30.81
N LYS A 256 21.03 -41.20 30.29
CA LYS A 256 21.47 -41.79 29.01
C LYS A 256 20.99 -40.99 27.80
N GLY A 257 19.71 -40.62 27.75
CA GLY A 257 19.03 -40.09 26.56
C GLY A 257 18.68 -38.60 26.58
N GLY A 258 18.75 -37.93 27.74
CA GLY A 258 18.17 -36.60 27.93
C GLY A 258 16.65 -36.66 28.06
N VAL A 259 15.99 -35.51 27.90
CA VAL A 259 14.53 -35.41 27.91
C VAL A 259 14.02 -35.50 26.47
N PRO A 260 13.33 -36.57 26.06
CA PRO A 260 12.71 -36.65 24.75
C PRO A 260 11.61 -35.58 24.65
N HIS A 261 11.66 -34.76 23.61
CA HIS A 261 10.76 -33.63 23.44
C HIS A 261 10.42 -33.40 21.97
N GLN A 262 9.32 -32.68 21.73
CA GLN A 262 8.88 -32.26 20.41
C GLN A 262 8.82 -30.74 20.34
N VAL A 263 9.17 -30.15 19.18
CA VAL A 263 9.23 -28.69 19.00
C VAL A 263 8.24 -28.26 17.93
N LEU A 264 7.47 -27.20 18.24
CA LEU A 264 6.45 -26.65 17.37
C LEU A 264 6.82 -25.21 17.00
N ASN A 265 6.93 -24.95 15.70
CA ASN A 265 7.44 -23.68 15.17
C ASN A 265 6.36 -22.87 14.42
N ALA A 266 5.08 -23.22 14.56
CA ALA A 266 3.94 -22.59 13.90
C ALA A 266 4.02 -22.60 12.35
N ARG A 267 4.67 -23.61 11.76
CA ARG A 267 4.86 -23.74 10.30
C ARG A 267 3.93 -24.77 9.67
N LYS A 268 3.65 -25.87 10.37
CA LYS A 268 2.88 -26.99 9.83
C LYS A 268 1.69 -27.30 10.72
N HIS A 269 0.60 -26.56 10.54
CA HIS A 269 -0.54 -26.61 11.46
C HIS A 269 -1.15 -28.01 11.64
N THR A 270 -1.20 -28.85 10.61
CA THR A 270 -1.76 -30.21 10.70
C THR A 270 -0.90 -31.16 11.52
N GLU A 271 0.40 -31.25 11.22
CA GLU A 271 1.36 -32.07 11.99
C GLU A 271 1.46 -31.56 13.44
N GLU A 272 1.54 -30.24 13.63
CA GLU A 272 1.60 -29.62 14.96
C GLU A 272 0.33 -29.88 15.80
N SER A 273 -0.83 -29.96 15.14
CA SER A 273 -2.10 -30.29 15.81
C SER A 273 -2.08 -31.71 16.36
N GLN A 274 -1.54 -32.67 15.61
CA GLN A 274 -1.41 -34.07 16.06
C GLN A 274 -0.44 -34.19 17.24
N ILE A 275 0.70 -33.48 17.18
CA ILE A 275 1.67 -33.43 18.27
C ILE A 275 1.03 -32.87 19.55
N ILE A 276 0.27 -31.78 19.42
CA ILE A 276 -0.37 -31.12 20.56
C ILE A 276 -1.48 -31.97 21.17
N ALA A 277 -2.24 -32.71 20.37
CA ALA A 277 -3.22 -33.68 20.88
C ALA A 277 -2.54 -34.75 21.76
N GLY A 278 -1.33 -35.18 21.41
CA GLY A 278 -0.52 -36.11 22.20
C GLY A 278 0.26 -35.49 23.37
N ALA A 279 0.25 -34.17 23.54
CA ALA A 279 1.11 -33.49 24.52
C ALA A 279 0.74 -33.79 25.99
N GLY A 280 -0.46 -34.29 26.25
CA GLY A 280 -0.91 -34.71 27.59
C GLY A 280 -0.57 -36.16 27.97
N ALA A 281 0.15 -36.89 27.11
CA ALA A 281 0.56 -38.28 27.36
C ALA A 281 1.64 -38.39 28.46
N PHE A 282 1.75 -39.58 29.05
CA PHE A 282 2.68 -39.86 30.15
C PHE A 282 4.14 -39.52 29.79
N GLY A 283 4.73 -38.57 30.53
CA GLY A 283 6.09 -38.09 30.33
C GLY A 283 6.35 -37.36 29.01
N ALA A 284 5.30 -36.90 28.31
CA ALA A 284 5.44 -36.10 27.09
C ALA A 284 5.96 -34.69 27.41
N VAL A 285 6.91 -34.21 26.61
CA VAL A 285 7.45 -32.84 26.71
C VAL A 285 7.34 -32.16 25.37
N THR A 286 6.60 -31.05 25.32
CA THR A 286 6.34 -30.31 24.08
C THR A 286 6.78 -28.87 24.25
N ILE A 287 7.59 -28.37 23.31
CA ILE A 287 8.01 -26.97 23.24
C ILE A 287 7.16 -26.28 22.17
N ALA A 288 6.41 -25.26 22.57
CA ALA A 288 5.55 -24.48 21.68
C ALA A 288 6.10 -23.06 21.52
N THR A 289 6.47 -22.72 20.28
CA THR A 289 6.87 -21.35 19.95
C THR A 289 5.65 -20.44 19.85
N ASN A 290 5.67 -19.32 20.55
CA ASN A 290 4.54 -18.40 20.78
C ASN A 290 3.30 -19.17 21.25
N MET A 291 2.38 -19.43 20.33
CA MET A 291 1.12 -20.14 20.55
C MET A 291 0.90 -21.24 19.51
N ALA A 292 1.97 -21.90 19.06
CA ALA A 292 1.86 -23.06 18.18
C ALA A 292 0.92 -24.12 18.77
N GLY A 293 0.13 -24.79 17.93
CA GLY A 293 -0.94 -25.68 18.41
C GLY A 293 -2.19 -24.97 18.95
N ARG A 294 -2.43 -23.71 18.58
CA ARG A 294 -3.69 -23.02 18.87
C ARG A 294 -4.88 -23.71 18.22
N GLY A 295 -5.97 -23.84 18.97
CA GLY A 295 -7.21 -24.47 18.51
C GLY A 295 -7.35 -25.95 18.83
N VAL A 296 -6.28 -26.63 19.26
CA VAL A 296 -6.32 -28.04 19.65
C VAL A 296 -6.33 -28.18 21.17
N ASP A 297 -7.15 -29.10 21.67
CA ASP A 297 -7.24 -29.44 23.08
C ASP A 297 -6.18 -30.45 23.48
N ILE A 298 -5.60 -30.26 24.67
CA ILE A 298 -4.60 -31.16 25.25
C ILE A 298 -5.32 -32.00 26.30
N LYS A 299 -5.68 -33.22 25.93
CA LYS A 299 -6.31 -34.17 26.85
C LYS A 299 -5.24 -34.86 27.69
N LEU A 300 -5.48 -35.01 28.99
CA LEU A 300 -4.61 -35.81 29.85
C LEU A 300 -4.66 -37.28 29.40
N GLY A 301 -3.51 -37.94 29.32
CA GLY A 301 -3.38 -39.28 28.73
C GLY A 301 -2.96 -39.27 27.25
N GLY A 302 -3.15 -38.15 26.53
CA GLY A 302 -2.86 -38.03 25.11
C GLY A 302 -4.04 -38.43 24.22
N ASP A 303 -3.77 -38.74 22.95
CA ASP A 303 -4.77 -39.22 22.00
C ASP A 303 -4.61 -40.72 21.76
N ILE A 304 -5.72 -41.45 21.64
CA ILE A 304 -5.71 -42.89 21.37
C ILE A 304 -5.79 -43.09 19.85
N ALA A 305 -4.93 -43.94 19.31
CA ALA A 305 -4.99 -44.29 17.89
C ALA A 305 -6.35 -44.91 17.52
N GLU A 306 -6.95 -44.43 16.44
CA GLU A 306 -8.27 -44.88 15.96
C GLU A 306 -8.29 -46.40 15.68
N GLU A 307 -7.17 -46.97 15.26
CA GLU A 307 -7.00 -48.42 15.05
C GLU A 307 -7.24 -49.21 16.35
N ILE A 308 -6.74 -48.73 17.49
CA ILE A 308 -6.92 -49.36 18.80
C ILE A 308 -8.41 -49.28 19.20
N LEU A 309 -9.03 -48.10 19.06
CA LEU A 309 -10.45 -47.91 19.35
C LEU A 309 -11.35 -48.81 18.48
N SER A 310 -11.05 -48.93 17.20
CA SER A 310 -11.78 -49.81 16.28
C SER A 310 -11.67 -51.28 16.68
N THR A 311 -10.49 -51.68 17.18
CA THR A 311 -10.20 -53.03 17.64
C THR A 311 -10.91 -53.35 18.95
N VAL A 312 -10.88 -52.44 19.93
CA VAL A 312 -11.62 -52.56 21.19
C VAL A 312 -13.12 -52.71 20.91
N ASN A 313 -13.69 -51.86 20.05
CA ASN A 313 -15.09 -51.96 19.65
C ASN A 313 -15.42 -53.30 18.98
N ARG A 314 -14.51 -53.83 18.15
CA ARG A 314 -14.68 -55.13 17.49
C ARG A 314 -14.66 -56.29 18.50
N VAL A 315 -13.80 -56.22 19.51
CA VAL A 315 -13.70 -57.23 20.57
C VAL A 315 -14.94 -57.20 21.46
N LEU A 316 -15.40 -56.01 21.86
CA LEU A 316 -16.62 -55.85 22.67
C LEU A 316 -17.87 -56.35 21.92
N ARG A 317 -18.00 -56.08 20.62
CA ARG A 317 -19.08 -56.62 19.79
C ARG A 317 -19.05 -58.15 19.66
N LYS A 318 -17.85 -58.76 19.58
CA LYS A 318 -17.70 -60.21 19.46
C LYS A 318 -18.17 -60.95 20.73
N ASN A 319 -18.19 -60.28 21.88
CA ASN A 319 -18.52 -60.84 23.20
C ASN A 319 -19.90 -60.37 23.71
N ASP A 320 -20.84 -60.11 22.79
CA ASP A 320 -22.26 -59.79 23.03
C ASP A 320 -22.53 -58.55 23.93
N VAL A 321 -21.66 -57.54 23.88
CA VAL A 321 -21.95 -56.24 24.52
C VAL A 321 -22.86 -55.41 23.60
N GLU A 322 -24.14 -55.33 23.93
CA GLU A 322 -25.11 -54.49 23.22
C GLU A 322 -24.69 -53.01 23.25
N ASN A 323 -24.83 -52.31 22.12
CA ASN A 323 -24.53 -50.87 21.98
C ASN A 323 -23.09 -50.44 22.31
N ALA A 324 -22.07 -51.27 22.06
CA ALA A 324 -20.66 -50.94 22.29
C ALA A 324 -20.18 -49.59 21.70
N TYR A 325 -20.82 -49.09 20.63
CA TYR A 325 -20.51 -47.80 20.01
C TYR A 325 -21.03 -46.57 20.77
N ASN A 326 -22.03 -46.76 21.64
CA ASN A 326 -22.61 -45.69 22.45
C ASN A 326 -22.00 -45.63 23.85
N LEU A 327 -21.15 -46.59 24.21
CA LEU A 327 -20.41 -46.58 25.47
C LEU A 327 -19.28 -45.55 25.41
N THR A 328 -19.11 -44.81 26.49
CA THR A 328 -17.94 -43.97 26.73
C THR A 328 -16.68 -44.83 26.87
N LEU A 329 -15.50 -44.24 26.63
CA LEU A 329 -14.24 -44.99 26.72
C LEU A 329 -13.98 -45.53 28.15
N GLU A 330 -14.46 -44.84 29.18
CA GLU A 330 -14.38 -45.30 30.57
C GLU A 330 -15.33 -46.48 30.83
N GLU A 331 -16.56 -46.46 30.30
CA GLU A 331 -17.47 -47.61 30.37
C GLU A 331 -16.90 -48.82 29.61
N GLN A 332 -16.26 -48.60 28.46
CA GLN A 332 -15.57 -49.66 27.73
C GLN A 332 -14.42 -50.27 28.55
N ARG A 333 -13.62 -49.43 29.22
CA ARG A 333 -12.57 -49.89 30.16
C ARG A 333 -13.18 -50.72 31.29
N GLN A 334 -14.28 -50.25 31.89
CA GLN A 334 -14.92 -50.92 33.01
C GLN A 334 -15.44 -52.32 32.61
N VAL A 335 -16.07 -52.44 31.45
CA VAL A 335 -16.51 -53.73 30.91
C VAL A 335 -15.33 -54.69 30.68
N LEU A 336 -14.20 -54.19 30.18
CA LEU A 336 -12.98 -54.99 29.99
C LEU A 336 -12.31 -55.42 31.30
N LEU A 337 -12.47 -54.65 32.39
CA LEU A 337 -11.91 -54.97 33.70
C LEU A 337 -12.82 -55.90 34.53
N GLU A 338 -14.14 -55.83 34.34
CA GLU A 338 -15.12 -56.62 35.11
C GLU A 338 -15.38 -58.02 34.53
N ARG A 339 -15.20 -58.19 33.20
CA ARG A 339 -15.48 -59.45 32.51
C ARG A 339 -14.18 -60.20 32.19
N ASP A 340 -13.85 -61.16 33.05
CA ASP A 340 -12.75 -62.11 32.84
C ASP A 340 -13.02 -63.12 31.70
N ASP A 341 -14.24 -63.16 31.15
CA ASP A 341 -14.68 -64.10 30.12
C ASP A 341 -14.48 -63.62 28.68
N ILE A 342 -13.92 -62.42 28.47
CA ILE A 342 -13.70 -61.84 27.14
C ILE A 342 -12.49 -62.48 26.45
N ASP A 343 -12.73 -63.18 25.33
CA ASP A 343 -11.64 -63.70 24.48
C ASP A 343 -11.04 -62.58 23.61
N TYR A 344 -9.84 -62.16 23.98
CA TYR A 344 -9.06 -61.14 23.26
C TYR A 344 -8.45 -61.63 21.94
N GLY A 345 -8.30 -62.94 21.75
CA GLY A 345 -7.76 -63.53 20.53
C GLY A 345 -6.43 -62.91 20.07
N ILE A 346 -6.35 -62.53 18.79
CA ILE A 346 -5.15 -61.88 18.20
C ILE A 346 -4.98 -60.41 18.59
N TYR A 347 -5.95 -59.82 19.28
CA TYR A 347 -6.02 -58.38 19.60
C TYR A 347 -5.59 -58.05 21.04
N GLU A 348 -4.98 -59.01 21.73
CA GLU A 348 -4.52 -58.88 23.13
C GLU A 348 -3.53 -57.71 23.30
N THR A 349 -2.70 -57.44 22.29
CA THR A 349 -1.71 -56.36 22.35
C THR A 349 -2.40 -54.98 22.30
N GLU A 350 -3.37 -54.80 21.42
CA GLU A 350 -4.14 -53.57 21.24
C GLU A 350 -5.00 -53.25 22.47
N ILE A 351 -5.61 -54.27 23.08
CA ILE A 351 -6.37 -54.12 24.33
C ILE A 351 -5.43 -53.79 25.49
N GLY A 352 -4.25 -54.43 25.54
CA GLY A 352 -3.20 -54.07 26.48
C GLY A 352 -2.78 -52.60 26.37
N TYR A 353 -2.65 -52.08 25.15
CA TYR A 353 -2.37 -50.65 24.93
C TYR A 353 -3.52 -49.75 25.40
N PHE A 354 -4.78 -50.15 25.20
CA PHE A 354 -5.95 -49.41 25.66
C PHE A 354 -6.03 -49.34 27.19
N LEU A 355 -5.85 -50.46 27.90
CA LEU A 355 -5.84 -50.47 29.37
C LEU A 355 -4.65 -49.67 29.92
N LYS A 356 -3.47 -49.85 29.32
CA LYS A 356 -2.27 -49.08 29.68
C LYS A 356 -2.46 -47.58 29.52
N TYR A 357 -3.16 -47.13 28.49
CA TYR A 357 -3.47 -45.71 28.28
C TYR A 357 -4.24 -45.11 29.47
N PHE A 358 -5.23 -45.82 30.01
CA PHE A 358 -5.97 -45.34 31.17
C PHE A 358 -5.16 -45.35 32.45
N ASP A 359 -4.33 -46.37 32.66
CA ASP A 359 -3.43 -46.43 33.82
C ASP A 359 -2.41 -45.27 33.77
N GLU A 360 -1.88 -44.97 32.58
CA GLU A 360 -1.02 -43.81 32.34
C GLU A 360 -1.77 -42.49 32.55
N MET A 361 -3.03 -42.38 32.09
CA MET A 361 -3.87 -41.19 32.32
C MET A 361 -4.14 -40.94 33.81
N GLU A 362 -4.52 -41.97 34.58
CA GLU A 362 -4.74 -41.86 36.03
C GLU A 362 -3.45 -41.51 36.76
N HIS A 363 -2.32 -42.07 36.32
CA HIS A 363 -1.03 -41.69 36.84
C HIS A 363 -0.75 -40.20 36.60
N VAL A 364 -0.96 -39.72 35.37
CA VAL A 364 -0.81 -38.31 34.99
C VAL A 364 -1.68 -37.40 35.87
N LYS A 365 -2.96 -37.76 36.09
CA LYS A 365 -3.85 -37.02 36.98
C LYS A 365 -3.29 -36.96 38.41
N ARG A 366 -2.83 -38.10 38.95
CA ARG A 366 -2.28 -38.20 40.31
C ARG A 366 -1.00 -37.38 40.52
N VAL A 367 -0.12 -37.29 39.52
CA VAL A 367 1.11 -36.47 39.60
C VAL A 367 0.86 -34.97 39.31
N GLY A 368 -0.40 -34.56 39.22
CA GLY A 368 -0.80 -33.15 39.10
C GLY A 368 -1.15 -32.70 37.66
N GLY A 369 -1.31 -33.62 36.72
CA GLY A 369 -1.73 -33.37 35.34
C GLY A 369 -0.76 -32.50 34.54
N LEU A 370 -1.26 -31.77 33.54
CA LEU A 370 -0.41 -30.98 32.63
C LEU A 370 0.27 -29.82 33.36
N HIS A 371 1.59 -29.75 33.24
CA HIS A 371 2.39 -28.63 33.71
C HIS A 371 2.78 -27.70 32.56
N VAL A 372 2.42 -26.41 32.68
CA VAL A 372 2.74 -25.39 31.68
C VAL A 372 3.90 -24.53 32.19
N ILE A 373 4.98 -24.47 31.41
CA ILE A 373 6.16 -23.66 31.71
C ILE A 373 6.21 -22.50 30.70
N GLY A 374 6.13 -21.26 31.17
CA GLY A 374 6.47 -20.09 30.36
C GLY A 374 7.96 -19.80 30.47
N SER A 375 8.71 -19.90 29.37
CA SER A 375 10.15 -19.58 29.35
C SER A 375 10.43 -18.07 29.45
N GLU A 376 9.45 -17.26 29.06
CA GLU A 376 9.48 -15.80 28.97
C GLU A 376 8.03 -15.29 29.07
N ARG A 377 7.84 -14.00 29.34
CA ARG A 377 6.53 -13.35 29.17
C ARG A 377 6.40 -12.82 27.75
N HIS A 378 5.19 -12.90 27.21
CA HIS A 378 4.86 -12.27 25.94
C HIS A 378 4.60 -10.77 26.14
N ASP A 379 4.54 -10.03 25.03
CA ASP A 379 4.23 -8.60 25.03
C ASP A 379 2.85 -8.28 25.64
N ALA A 380 1.94 -9.26 25.65
CA ALA A 380 0.61 -9.13 26.22
C ALA A 380 0.28 -10.24 27.22
N ARG A 381 -0.20 -9.87 28.40
CA ARG A 381 -0.68 -10.73 29.49
C ARG A 381 -1.77 -11.67 29.02
N ARG A 382 -2.58 -11.23 28.07
CA ARG A 382 -3.62 -12.05 27.43
C ARG A 382 -3.03 -13.33 26.82
N ILE A 383 -1.86 -13.24 26.17
CA ILE A 383 -1.19 -14.38 25.51
C ILE A 383 -0.61 -15.32 26.56
N ASP A 384 0.00 -14.78 27.62
CA ASP A 384 0.48 -15.57 28.75
C ASP A 384 -0.66 -16.36 29.41
N ASN A 385 -1.81 -15.73 29.63
CA ASN A 385 -3.00 -16.39 30.17
C ASN A 385 -3.55 -17.48 29.24
N GLN A 386 -3.40 -17.35 27.92
CA GLN A 386 -3.77 -18.41 26.97
C GLN A 386 -2.84 -19.61 27.06
N LEU A 387 -1.54 -19.38 27.29
CA LEU A 387 -0.58 -20.44 27.55
C LEU A 387 -0.93 -21.16 28.86
N ARG A 388 -1.16 -20.42 29.96
CA ARG A 388 -1.65 -21.00 31.25
C ARG A 388 -2.94 -21.80 31.05
N GLY A 389 -3.86 -21.28 30.23
CA GLY A 389 -5.14 -21.89 29.85
C GLY A 389 -5.06 -23.21 29.08
N ARG A 390 -3.85 -23.70 28.77
CA ARG A 390 -3.66 -25.05 28.22
C ARG A 390 -3.76 -26.14 29.28
N ALA A 391 -3.45 -25.83 30.54
CA ALA A 391 -3.62 -26.76 31.66
C ALA A 391 -4.94 -26.55 32.42
N GLY A 392 -5.38 -27.59 33.10
CA GLY A 392 -6.54 -27.57 34.00
C GLY A 392 -7.89 -27.37 33.32
N ARG A 393 -8.12 -28.06 32.18
CA ARG A 393 -9.37 -27.99 31.42
C ARG A 393 -10.42 -28.90 32.03
N GLN A 394 -11.69 -28.45 32.07
CA GLN A 394 -12.82 -29.22 32.62
C GLN A 394 -12.60 -29.80 34.03
N GLY A 395 -11.76 -29.16 34.86
CA GLY A 395 -11.45 -29.64 36.21
C GLY A 395 -10.30 -30.63 36.30
N ASP A 396 -9.60 -30.89 35.21
CA ASP A 396 -8.38 -31.68 35.26
C ASP A 396 -7.35 -31.03 36.21
N PRO A 397 -6.54 -31.84 36.91
CA PRO A 397 -5.39 -31.31 37.63
C PRO A 397 -4.41 -30.69 36.62
N GLY A 398 -3.83 -29.56 37.01
CA GLY A 398 -2.87 -28.86 36.17
C GLY A 398 -2.22 -27.71 36.90
N SER A 399 -1.02 -27.34 36.47
CA SER A 399 -0.35 -26.17 37.01
C SER A 399 0.39 -25.37 35.96
N SER A 400 0.65 -24.10 36.24
CA SER A 400 1.46 -23.24 35.39
C SER A 400 2.52 -22.49 36.21
N ARG A 401 3.67 -22.21 35.60
CA ARG A 401 4.76 -21.41 36.17
C ARG A 401 5.50 -20.68 35.07
N PHE A 402 5.89 -19.43 35.31
CA PHE A 402 6.72 -18.65 34.40
C PHE A 402 8.13 -18.49 34.95
N PHE A 403 9.12 -18.59 34.08
CA PHE A 403 10.53 -18.38 34.34
C PHE A 403 10.97 -17.14 33.58
N LEU A 404 11.55 -16.17 34.26
CA LEU A 404 11.92 -14.88 33.67
C LEU A 404 13.37 -14.58 33.96
N SER A 405 14.00 -13.80 33.08
CA SER A 405 15.34 -13.25 33.28
C SER A 405 15.33 -11.73 33.12
N LEU A 406 16.22 -11.04 33.83
CA LEU A 406 16.48 -9.62 33.59
C LEU A 406 17.08 -9.33 32.21
N GLU A 407 17.65 -10.34 31.57
CA GLU A 407 18.22 -10.28 30.22
C GLU A 407 17.19 -10.57 29.11
N ASP A 408 15.96 -10.95 29.46
CA ASP A 408 14.90 -11.20 28.47
C ASP A 408 14.48 -9.90 27.75
N ASP A 409 13.94 -10.02 26.53
CA ASP A 409 13.62 -8.87 25.67
C ASP A 409 12.70 -7.84 26.32
N LEU A 410 11.65 -8.31 27.02
CA LEU A 410 10.73 -7.44 27.76
C LEU A 410 11.45 -6.62 28.84
N MET A 411 12.40 -7.24 29.55
CA MET A 411 13.15 -6.60 30.63
C MET A 411 14.23 -5.65 30.10
N ARG A 412 14.91 -6.03 29.02
CA ARG A 412 15.92 -5.22 28.35
C ARG A 412 15.38 -3.87 27.89
N LEU A 413 14.14 -3.85 27.39
CA LEU A 413 13.52 -2.64 26.86
C LEU A 413 12.99 -1.68 27.95
N PHE A 414 12.55 -2.19 29.11
CA PHE A 414 11.72 -1.40 30.02
C PHE A 414 12.06 -1.43 31.53
N GLY A 415 13.03 -2.24 32.01
CA GLY A 415 13.31 -2.28 33.45
C GLY A 415 14.54 -3.05 33.97
N GLY A 416 15.31 -3.72 33.10
CA GLY A 416 16.40 -4.61 33.51
C GLY A 416 17.57 -3.93 34.23
N GLU A 417 17.91 -2.69 33.85
CA GLU A 417 19.07 -1.97 34.40
C GLU A 417 18.87 -1.59 35.88
N GLN A 418 17.68 -1.14 36.26
CA GLN A 418 17.38 -0.75 37.64
C GLN A 418 17.37 -1.95 38.59
N VAL A 419 16.81 -3.08 38.15
CA VAL A 419 16.77 -4.33 38.94
C VAL A 419 18.16 -4.98 38.97
N GLY A 420 18.89 -4.97 37.85
CA GLY A 420 20.26 -5.50 37.76
C GLY A 420 21.22 -4.78 38.72
N ASN A 421 21.17 -3.44 38.77
CA ASN A 421 21.98 -2.64 39.69
C ASN A 421 21.67 -2.92 41.17
N LEU A 422 20.42 -3.27 41.50
CA LEU A 422 20.05 -3.68 42.86
C LEU A 422 20.62 -5.07 43.21
N MET A 423 20.60 -6.02 42.27
CA MET A 423 21.14 -7.36 42.47
C MET A 423 22.66 -7.35 42.67
N GLU A 424 23.38 -6.55 41.89
CA GLU A 424 24.83 -6.42 42.00
C GLU A 424 25.24 -5.86 43.38
N ARG A 425 24.47 -4.92 43.92
CA ARG A 425 24.67 -4.39 45.28
C ARG A 425 24.41 -5.43 46.38
N LEU A 426 23.44 -6.32 46.17
CA LEU A 426 23.04 -7.33 47.16
C LEU A 426 23.86 -8.64 47.07
N LYS A 427 24.71 -8.80 46.04
CA LYS A 427 25.53 -10.01 45.79
C LYS A 427 24.70 -11.30 45.83
N VAL A 428 23.50 -11.25 45.26
CA VAL A 428 22.60 -12.41 45.17
C VAL A 428 23.23 -13.44 44.23
N ASP A 429 23.11 -14.74 44.57
CA ASP A 429 23.57 -15.82 43.71
C ASP A 429 22.74 -15.90 42.41
N ASP A 430 23.41 -15.98 41.27
CA ASP A 430 22.78 -15.95 39.93
C ASP A 430 21.87 -17.17 39.70
N SER A 431 22.12 -18.28 40.39
CA SER A 431 21.37 -19.53 40.24
C SER A 431 20.07 -19.61 41.04
N LEU A 432 19.82 -18.66 41.95
CA LEU A 432 18.64 -18.69 42.82
C LEU A 432 17.55 -17.75 42.31
N PRO A 433 16.27 -18.16 42.36
CA PRO A 433 15.17 -17.31 41.95
C PRO A 433 14.93 -16.16 42.93
N LEU A 434 14.56 -14.99 42.40
CA LEU A 434 14.10 -13.85 43.17
C LEU A 434 12.60 -13.93 43.39
N GLU A 435 12.19 -14.28 44.60
CA GLU A 435 10.79 -14.25 45.03
C GLU A 435 10.45 -12.94 45.74
N ASN A 436 10.72 -11.79 45.10
CA ASN A 436 10.45 -10.47 45.66
C ASN A 436 9.28 -9.77 44.94
N LYS A 437 8.24 -9.40 45.71
CA LYS A 437 7.06 -8.67 45.23
C LYS A 437 7.39 -7.39 44.45
N ILE A 438 8.48 -6.70 44.79
CA ILE A 438 8.90 -5.48 44.09
C ILE A 438 9.26 -5.77 42.63
N VAL A 439 9.99 -6.87 42.38
CA VAL A 439 10.44 -7.23 41.03
C VAL A 439 9.25 -7.70 40.17
N ALA A 440 8.33 -8.46 40.76
CA ALA A 440 7.10 -8.88 40.09
C ALA A 440 6.25 -7.68 39.62
N ASN A 441 6.11 -6.65 40.46
CA ASN A 441 5.36 -5.43 40.09
C ASN A 441 6.02 -4.65 38.94
N ILE A 442 7.36 -4.58 38.89
CA ILE A 442 8.09 -3.90 37.80
C ILE A 442 7.88 -4.63 36.47
N ILE A 443 7.86 -5.97 36.49
CA ILE A 443 7.60 -6.79 35.30
C ILE A 443 6.17 -6.54 34.79
N GLU A 444 5.18 -6.54 35.69
CA GLU A 444 3.78 -6.28 35.33
C GLU A 444 3.59 -4.87 34.74
N GLN A 445 4.22 -3.85 35.34
CA GLN A 445 4.21 -2.48 34.80
C GLN A 445 4.91 -2.36 33.44
N SER A 446 5.95 -3.16 33.21
CA SER A 446 6.66 -3.17 31.91
C SER A 446 5.79 -3.79 30.82
N GLN A 447 5.10 -4.90 31.13
CA GLN A 447 4.13 -5.52 30.23
C GLN A 447 2.97 -4.58 29.90
N HIS A 448 2.37 -3.93 30.90
CA HIS A 448 1.29 -2.95 30.68
C HIS A 448 1.73 -1.76 29.82
N ARG A 449 2.99 -1.31 29.93
CA ARG A 449 3.53 -0.24 29.07
C ARG A 449 3.65 -0.68 27.61
N VAL A 450 4.09 -1.93 27.37
CA VAL A 450 4.17 -2.50 26.02
C VAL A 450 2.78 -2.70 25.42
N GLU A 451 1.82 -3.21 26.20
CA GLU A 451 0.42 -3.32 25.80
C GLU A 451 -0.16 -1.95 25.42
N GLY A 452 0.05 -0.93 26.24
CA GLY A 452 -0.38 0.44 25.96
C GLY A 452 0.24 0.98 24.67
N ALA A 453 1.54 0.83 24.47
CA ALA A 453 2.20 1.28 23.24
C ALA A 453 1.67 0.55 21.98
N ASN A 454 1.40 -0.75 22.08
CA ASN A 454 0.79 -1.53 21.00
C ASN A 454 -0.67 -1.15 20.74
N PHE A 455 -1.40 -0.77 21.79
CA PHE A 455 -2.74 -0.22 21.67
C PHE A 455 -2.71 1.14 20.95
N ASP A 456 -1.87 2.07 21.39
CA ASP A 456 -1.73 3.40 20.79
C ASP A 456 -1.36 3.31 19.30
N MET A 457 -0.42 2.42 18.93
CA MET A 457 -0.07 2.18 17.52
C MET A 457 -1.27 1.70 16.68
N ARG A 458 -2.11 0.82 17.25
CA ARG A 458 -3.30 0.31 16.57
C ARG A 458 -4.41 1.35 16.50
N GLU A 459 -4.60 2.15 17.55
CA GLU A 459 -5.52 3.28 17.57
C GLU A 459 -5.13 4.31 16.51
N HIS A 460 -3.87 4.75 16.48
CA HIS A 460 -3.40 5.67 15.45
C HIS A 460 -3.59 5.13 14.04
N LEU A 461 -3.25 3.85 13.80
CA LEU A 461 -3.45 3.23 12.49
C LEU A 461 -4.93 3.23 12.09
N LEU A 462 -5.83 2.96 13.04
CA LEU A 462 -7.28 3.03 12.83
C LEU A 462 -7.74 4.46 12.52
N ASP A 463 -7.26 5.47 13.25
CA ASP A 463 -7.63 6.87 13.02
C ASP A 463 -7.27 7.34 11.60
N TYR A 464 -6.09 6.96 11.11
CA TYR A 464 -5.68 7.26 9.73
C TYR A 464 -6.56 6.52 8.69
N ASP A 465 -6.92 5.27 8.98
CA ASP A 465 -7.78 4.49 8.09
C ASP A 465 -9.25 4.94 8.15
N ASP A 466 -9.74 5.48 9.26
CA ASP A 466 -11.12 6.00 9.38
C ASP A 466 -11.36 7.20 8.46
N VAL A 467 -10.36 8.07 8.28
CA VAL A 467 -10.40 9.14 7.27
C VAL A 467 -10.55 8.53 5.87
N LEU A 468 -9.71 7.56 5.52
CA LEU A 468 -9.77 6.87 4.24
C LEU A 468 -11.06 6.07 4.07
N ASN A 469 -11.61 5.50 5.14
CA ASN A 469 -12.82 4.70 5.13
C ASN A 469 -14.03 5.57 4.75
N SER A 470 -14.15 6.77 5.33
CA SER A 470 -15.22 7.72 4.97
C SER A 470 -15.19 8.13 3.50
N GLN A 471 -13.99 8.34 2.95
CA GLN A 471 -13.79 8.69 1.53
C GLN A 471 -14.09 7.51 0.61
N ARG A 472 -13.64 6.32 1.01
CA ARG A 472 -13.88 5.07 0.30
C ARG A 472 -15.36 4.73 0.23
N GLU A 473 -16.11 4.90 1.31
CA GLU A 473 -17.55 4.69 1.32
C GLU A 473 -18.24 5.59 0.29
N LYS A 474 -17.83 6.86 0.20
CA LYS A 474 -18.32 7.78 -0.84
C LYS A 474 -17.96 7.32 -2.26
N ILE A 475 -16.72 6.91 -2.51
CA ILE A 475 -16.29 6.47 -3.85
C ILE A 475 -16.94 5.14 -4.24
N TYR A 476 -17.04 4.20 -3.31
CA TYR A 476 -17.62 2.88 -3.58
C TYR A 476 -19.13 2.96 -3.74
N SER A 477 -19.83 3.77 -2.94
CA SER A 477 -21.26 4.02 -3.16
C SER A 477 -21.53 4.66 -4.52
N GLN A 478 -20.73 5.65 -4.94
CA GLN A 478 -20.83 6.20 -6.30
C GLN A 478 -20.55 5.15 -7.38
N ARG A 479 -19.51 4.32 -7.21
CA ARG A 479 -19.15 3.28 -8.16
C ARG A 479 -20.26 2.21 -8.28
N ASP A 480 -20.83 1.79 -7.16
CA ASP A 480 -21.92 0.82 -7.12
C ASP A 480 -23.20 1.40 -7.74
N LEU A 481 -23.46 2.69 -7.54
CA LEU A 481 -24.56 3.39 -8.19
C LEU A 481 -24.39 3.41 -9.71
N VAL A 482 -23.18 3.64 -10.23
CA VAL A 482 -22.88 3.58 -11.67
C VAL A 482 -23.12 2.18 -12.28
N PHE A 483 -22.94 1.11 -11.50
CA PHE A 483 -23.25 -0.25 -11.96
C PHE A 483 -24.76 -0.54 -12.05
N VAL A 484 -25.55 0.03 -11.13
CA VAL A 484 -26.97 -0.31 -10.96
C VAL A 484 -27.90 0.66 -11.68
N LYS A 485 -27.53 1.95 -11.80
CA LYS A 485 -28.39 2.98 -12.41
C LYS A 485 -28.64 2.67 -13.88
N GLU A 486 -29.91 2.72 -14.28
CA GLU A 486 -30.35 2.43 -15.64
C GLU A 486 -29.91 3.50 -16.63
N ASP A 487 -29.92 4.77 -16.22
CA ASP A 487 -29.50 5.93 -17.00
C ASP A 487 -28.47 6.78 -16.22
N LEU A 488 -27.42 7.21 -16.91
CA LEU A 488 -26.30 8.01 -16.38
C LEU A 488 -26.18 9.38 -17.07
N GLY A 489 -27.07 9.71 -18.00
CA GLY A 489 -27.07 10.98 -18.73
C GLY A 489 -27.17 12.17 -17.79
N GLU A 490 -28.14 12.15 -16.85
CA GLU A 490 -28.29 13.20 -15.84
C GLU A 490 -27.03 13.43 -15.00
N ASP A 491 -26.34 12.36 -14.58
CA ASP A 491 -25.13 12.50 -13.76
C ASP A 491 -24.00 13.18 -14.54
N ILE A 492 -23.91 12.93 -15.84
CA ILE A 492 -22.91 13.55 -16.72
C ILE A 492 -23.29 14.98 -17.07
N ALA A 493 -24.58 15.25 -17.32
CA ALA A 493 -25.10 16.59 -17.53
C ALA A 493 -24.82 17.49 -16.31
N ASP A 494 -25.03 16.98 -15.09
CA ASP A 494 -24.67 17.67 -13.86
C ASP A 494 -23.16 17.94 -13.77
N MET A 495 -22.31 16.97 -14.13
CA MET A 495 -20.86 17.16 -14.17
C MET A 495 -20.46 18.26 -15.18
N LEU A 496 -21.05 18.22 -16.38
CA LEU A 496 -20.83 19.22 -17.43
C LEU A 496 -21.26 20.61 -16.98
N ARG A 497 -22.46 20.73 -16.39
CA ARG A 497 -23.00 22.00 -15.88
C ARG A 497 -22.09 22.62 -14.84
N ILE A 498 -21.66 21.87 -13.82
CA ILE A 498 -20.79 22.42 -12.76
C ILE A 498 -19.42 22.87 -13.34
N GLU A 499 -18.85 22.12 -14.29
CA GLU A 499 -17.60 22.54 -14.93
C GLU A 499 -17.82 23.76 -15.85
N ALA A 500 -18.91 23.80 -16.60
CA ALA A 500 -19.28 24.93 -17.45
C ALA A 500 -19.48 26.21 -16.63
N GLU A 501 -20.29 26.16 -15.56
CA GLU A 501 -20.52 27.29 -14.64
C GLU A 501 -19.20 27.87 -14.14
N LYS A 502 -18.30 27.00 -13.65
CA LYS A 502 -16.99 27.42 -13.16
C LYS A 502 -16.15 28.06 -14.26
N ARG A 503 -16.06 27.43 -15.43
CA ARG A 503 -15.21 27.90 -16.54
C ARG A 503 -15.73 29.19 -17.16
N VAL A 504 -17.04 29.37 -17.27
CA VAL A 504 -17.65 30.59 -17.79
C VAL A 504 -17.43 31.76 -16.83
N GLN A 505 -17.58 31.55 -15.52
CA GLN A 505 -17.26 32.57 -14.51
C GLN A 505 -15.78 32.97 -14.53
N ASP A 506 -14.88 31.98 -14.58
CA ASP A 506 -13.44 32.21 -14.68
C ASP A 506 -13.08 32.96 -15.98
N ALA A 507 -13.76 32.63 -17.09
CA ALA A 507 -13.54 33.26 -18.39
C ALA A 507 -14.02 34.71 -18.45
N LEU A 508 -15.15 35.04 -17.83
CA LEU A 508 -15.66 36.41 -17.84
C LEU A 508 -14.95 37.34 -16.82
N THR A 509 -14.20 36.76 -15.87
CA THR A 509 -13.35 37.55 -14.97
C THR A 509 -12.07 38.04 -15.65
N ASP A 510 -11.55 37.28 -16.62
CA ASP A 510 -10.38 37.61 -17.41
C ASP A 510 -10.82 38.07 -18.81
N GLU A 511 -11.16 39.35 -18.94
CA GLU A 511 -11.68 39.93 -20.19
C GLU A 511 -10.74 39.76 -21.39
N GLU A 512 -9.42 39.62 -21.18
CA GLU A 512 -8.45 39.51 -22.27
C GLU A 512 -8.13 38.06 -22.69
N GLU A 513 -8.05 37.11 -21.75
CA GLU A 513 -7.69 35.72 -22.08
C GLU A 513 -8.78 34.68 -21.82
N GLY A 514 -9.83 35.03 -21.09
CA GLY A 514 -10.87 34.10 -20.68
C GLY A 514 -11.73 33.56 -21.83
N PRO A 515 -12.33 34.41 -22.69
CA PRO A 515 -13.27 33.96 -23.72
C PRO A 515 -12.70 32.92 -24.70
N TRP A 516 -11.47 33.10 -25.18
CA TRP A 516 -10.84 32.12 -26.08
C TRP A 516 -10.44 30.82 -25.36
N ARG A 517 -10.08 30.88 -24.08
CA ARG A 517 -9.78 29.69 -23.26
C ARG A 517 -11.03 28.86 -23.03
N LEU A 518 -12.17 29.51 -22.80
CA LEU A 518 -13.48 28.85 -22.70
C LEU A 518 -13.80 28.12 -23.99
N LEU A 519 -13.68 28.79 -25.14
CA LEU A 519 -13.92 28.16 -26.44
C LEU A 519 -12.94 27.02 -26.75
N ALA A 520 -11.65 27.17 -26.42
CA ALA A 520 -10.68 26.09 -26.55
C ALA A 520 -11.05 24.86 -25.69
N TRP A 521 -11.64 25.09 -24.51
CA TRP A 521 -12.16 24.02 -23.67
C TRP A 521 -13.41 23.39 -24.28
N THR A 522 -14.40 24.16 -24.75
CA THR A 522 -15.61 23.59 -25.38
C THR A 522 -15.26 22.77 -26.62
N GLU A 523 -14.28 23.20 -27.43
CA GLU A 523 -13.77 22.44 -28.56
C GLU A 523 -13.04 21.15 -28.16
N GLY A 524 -12.33 21.18 -27.02
CA GLY A 524 -11.68 20.00 -26.46
C GLY A 524 -12.67 18.96 -25.94
N VAL A 525 -13.77 19.42 -25.32
CA VAL A 525 -14.84 18.58 -24.80
C VAL A 525 -15.70 18.01 -25.92
N GLN A 526 -16.22 18.89 -26.78
CA GLN A 526 -17.09 18.54 -27.90
C GLN A 526 -16.46 19.06 -29.21
N PRO A 527 -15.55 18.28 -29.82
CA PRO A 527 -15.07 18.58 -31.17
C PRO A 527 -16.15 18.26 -32.19
N SER A 528 -16.09 18.90 -33.36
CA SER A 528 -17.03 18.63 -34.46
C SER A 528 -17.02 17.15 -34.85
N PHE A 529 -18.19 16.57 -35.06
CA PHE A 529 -18.38 15.15 -35.37
C PHE A 529 -19.43 14.93 -36.46
N THR A 530 -19.58 13.70 -36.95
CA THR A 530 -20.61 13.35 -37.94
C THR A 530 -21.86 12.81 -37.29
N ASP A 531 -23.02 13.31 -37.71
CA ASP A 531 -24.32 12.82 -37.30
C ASP A 531 -24.75 11.52 -38.02
N ARG A 532 -26.01 11.12 -37.86
CA ARG A 532 -26.62 9.94 -38.52
C ARG A 532 -26.58 9.99 -40.06
N LYS A 533 -26.67 11.19 -40.64
CA LYS A 533 -26.75 11.44 -42.09
C LYS A 533 -25.39 11.72 -42.74
N ASP A 534 -24.30 11.55 -41.98
CA ASP A 534 -22.94 11.97 -42.35
C ASP A 534 -22.83 13.51 -42.55
N ASP A 535 -23.75 14.29 -41.95
CA ASP A 535 -23.68 15.73 -41.78
C ASP A 535 -22.76 16.10 -40.60
N ILE A 536 -22.22 17.32 -40.59
CA ILE A 536 -21.26 17.76 -39.55
C ILE A 536 -22.02 18.48 -38.44
N PHE A 537 -21.95 17.93 -37.24
CA PHE A 537 -22.30 18.65 -36.02
C PHE A 537 -21.12 19.54 -35.59
N PRO A 538 -21.26 20.87 -35.54
CA PRO A 538 -20.16 21.79 -35.24
C PRO A 538 -19.79 21.78 -33.74
N SER A 539 -18.54 22.14 -33.43
CA SER A 539 -18.16 22.58 -32.07
C SER A 539 -18.89 23.87 -31.71
N PHE A 540 -18.99 24.20 -30.42
CA PHE A 540 -19.66 25.45 -29.99
C PHE A 540 -19.04 26.70 -30.63
N GLY A 541 -17.70 26.80 -30.65
CA GLY A 541 -17.02 27.91 -31.32
C GLY A 541 -17.28 27.96 -32.84
N MET A 542 -17.43 26.81 -33.49
CA MET A 542 -17.78 26.74 -34.91
C MET A 542 -19.26 27.13 -35.15
N LYS A 543 -20.18 26.76 -34.25
CA LYS A 543 -21.60 27.17 -34.31
C LYS A 543 -21.74 28.70 -34.32
N LEU A 544 -20.99 29.40 -33.46
CA LEU A 544 -21.00 30.86 -33.42
C LEU A 544 -20.61 31.48 -34.78
N LEU A 545 -19.60 30.92 -35.44
CA LEU A 545 -19.16 31.38 -36.77
C LEU A 545 -20.16 31.02 -37.88
N LEU A 546 -20.83 29.86 -37.79
CA LEU A 546 -21.81 29.43 -38.76
C LEU A 546 -23.09 30.26 -38.72
N ASN A 547 -23.47 30.77 -37.54
CA ASN A 547 -24.62 31.67 -37.41
C ASN A 547 -24.48 32.93 -38.28
N GLU A 548 -23.26 33.46 -38.44
CA GLU A 548 -22.97 34.61 -39.32
C GLU A 548 -23.05 34.28 -40.81
N LEU A 549 -22.97 32.99 -41.17
CA LEU A 549 -23.07 32.51 -42.55
C LEU A 549 -24.48 32.03 -42.91
N HIS A 550 -25.43 32.11 -41.98
CA HIS A 550 -26.81 31.68 -42.18
C HIS A 550 -27.60 32.74 -42.97
N ASP A 551 -28.45 32.31 -43.91
CA ASP A 551 -29.33 33.17 -44.72
C ASP A 551 -28.67 34.33 -45.49
N VAL A 552 -27.39 34.18 -45.87
CA VAL A 552 -26.66 35.22 -46.62
C VAL A 552 -26.90 35.13 -48.13
N GLU A 553 -27.14 36.27 -48.81
CA GLU A 553 -27.40 36.33 -50.26
C GLU A 553 -26.26 35.77 -51.12
N ASN A 554 -25.01 35.92 -50.68
CA ASN A 554 -23.82 35.40 -51.36
C ASN A 554 -22.89 34.66 -50.38
N PRO A 555 -23.11 33.35 -50.16
CA PRO A 555 -22.37 32.56 -49.18
C PRO A 555 -20.87 32.51 -49.44
N LYS A 556 -20.47 32.56 -50.72
CA LYS A 556 -19.06 32.51 -51.10
C LYS A 556 -18.30 33.76 -50.67
N SER A 557 -18.85 34.96 -50.90
CA SER A 557 -18.21 36.20 -50.46
C SER A 557 -18.20 36.29 -48.95
N ALA A 558 -19.33 35.97 -48.30
CA ALA A 558 -19.44 35.96 -46.85
C ALA A 558 -18.40 35.04 -46.18
N LEU A 559 -18.14 33.86 -46.74
CA LEU A 559 -17.11 32.94 -46.23
C LEU A 559 -15.69 33.52 -46.37
N LEU A 560 -15.39 34.25 -47.46
CA LEU A 560 -14.09 34.89 -47.64
C LEU A 560 -13.91 36.10 -46.71
N ASP A 561 -14.97 36.88 -46.50
CA ASP A 561 -14.98 38.00 -45.56
C ASP A 561 -14.77 37.49 -44.12
N LEU A 562 -15.49 36.44 -43.72
CA LEU A 562 -15.30 35.79 -42.42
C LEU A 562 -13.87 35.25 -42.24
N LEU A 563 -13.29 34.62 -43.27
CA LEU A 563 -11.89 34.14 -43.20
C LEU A 563 -10.89 35.28 -43.04
N ARG A 564 -11.17 36.45 -43.64
CA ARG A 564 -10.35 37.65 -43.45
C ARG A 564 -10.44 38.15 -42.01
N GLU A 565 -11.65 38.20 -41.43
CA GLU A 565 -11.85 38.56 -40.03
C GLU A 565 -11.17 37.57 -39.08
N VAL A 566 -11.25 36.26 -39.35
CA VAL A 566 -10.58 35.21 -38.56
C VAL A 566 -9.07 35.44 -38.53
N ILE A 567 -8.47 35.68 -39.70
CA ILE A 567 -7.02 35.90 -39.76
C ILE A 567 -6.67 37.22 -39.08
N ASN A 568 -7.47 38.27 -39.24
CA ASN A 568 -7.23 39.55 -38.57
C ASN A 568 -7.26 39.40 -37.04
N ALA A 569 -8.28 38.74 -36.49
CA ALA A 569 -8.40 38.48 -35.05
C ALA A 569 -7.23 37.62 -34.51
N GLU A 570 -6.76 36.61 -35.25
CA GLU A 570 -5.56 35.83 -34.90
C GLU A 570 -4.32 36.73 -34.90
N GLN A 571 -4.16 37.59 -35.90
CA GLN A 571 -3.00 38.47 -36.03
C GLN A 571 -2.97 39.54 -34.94
N ASP A 572 -4.09 40.18 -34.62
CA ASP A 572 -4.21 41.15 -33.52
C ASP A 572 -3.74 40.52 -32.19
N ARG A 573 -4.12 39.26 -31.96
CA ARG A 573 -3.70 38.52 -30.76
C ARG A 573 -2.21 38.20 -30.77
N ILE A 574 -1.68 37.73 -31.91
CA ILE A 574 -0.24 37.49 -32.07
C ILE A 574 0.55 38.79 -31.84
N PHE A 575 0.06 39.91 -32.37
CA PHE A 575 0.65 41.23 -32.24
C PHE A 575 0.70 41.68 -30.76
N LYS A 576 -0.42 41.64 -30.04
CA LYS A 576 -0.45 41.94 -28.58
C LYS A 576 0.52 41.06 -27.79
N ALA A 577 0.62 39.77 -28.13
CA ALA A 577 1.56 38.85 -27.47
C ALA A 577 3.04 39.17 -27.78
N ILE A 578 3.34 39.64 -29.00
CA ILE A 578 4.66 40.12 -29.39
C ILE A 578 5.00 41.39 -28.62
N GLU A 579 4.09 42.37 -28.60
CA GLU A 579 4.24 43.63 -27.87
C GLU A 579 4.53 43.37 -26.37
N SER A 580 3.72 42.54 -25.72
CA SER A 580 3.96 42.13 -24.33
C SER A 580 5.29 41.39 -24.11
N THR A 581 5.76 40.62 -25.09
CA THR A 581 7.07 39.94 -25.00
C THR A 581 8.21 40.95 -25.12
N VAL A 582 8.08 41.94 -26.00
CA VAL A 582 9.06 43.00 -26.23
C VAL A 582 9.18 43.89 -25.00
N TYR A 583 8.06 44.37 -24.44
CA TYR A 583 8.09 45.18 -23.21
C TYR A 583 8.69 44.41 -22.03
N ARG A 584 8.29 43.15 -21.80
CA ARG A 584 8.86 42.33 -20.71
C ARG A 584 10.35 42.05 -20.90
N ALA A 585 10.82 41.93 -22.15
CA ALA A 585 12.25 41.75 -22.43
C ALA A 585 13.05 43.03 -22.14
N SER A 586 12.44 44.20 -22.36
CA SER A 586 13.00 45.50 -22.00
C SER A 586 13.07 45.69 -20.48
N ASP A 587 11.95 45.54 -19.77
CA ASP A 587 11.91 45.63 -18.30
C ASP A 587 12.85 44.60 -17.63
N GLY A 588 12.93 43.39 -18.19
CA GLY A 588 13.81 42.34 -17.69
C GLY A 588 15.29 42.63 -17.94
N PHE A 589 15.62 43.42 -18.98
CA PHE A 589 17.00 43.79 -19.28
C PHE A 589 17.57 44.71 -18.20
N ASP A 590 16.83 45.74 -17.77
CA ASP A 590 17.31 46.71 -16.78
C ASP A 590 17.62 46.03 -15.44
N ASN A 591 16.70 45.18 -14.97
CA ASN A 591 16.90 44.39 -13.75
C ASN A 591 18.13 43.45 -13.86
N LEU A 592 18.30 42.81 -15.03
CA LEU A 592 19.44 41.92 -15.26
C LEU A 592 20.76 42.70 -15.32
N LEU A 593 20.74 43.91 -15.90
CA LEU A 593 21.91 44.78 -15.95
C LEU A 593 22.30 45.22 -14.54
N GLU A 594 21.35 45.69 -13.74
CA GLU A 594 21.56 46.09 -12.35
C GLU A 594 22.15 44.93 -11.51
N GLU A 595 21.55 43.73 -11.58
CA GLU A 595 22.08 42.54 -10.89
C GLU A 595 23.53 42.22 -11.30
N ARG A 596 23.87 42.40 -12.58
CA ARG A 596 25.23 42.13 -13.08
C ARG A 596 26.23 43.21 -12.68
N LEU A 597 25.78 44.45 -12.57
CA LEU A 597 26.60 45.56 -12.09
C LEU A 597 26.87 45.45 -10.57
N ASP A 598 25.87 45.08 -9.77
CA ASP A 598 26.05 44.83 -8.32
C ASP A 598 27.04 43.69 -8.05
N LEU A 599 26.98 42.64 -8.87
CA LEU A 599 27.91 41.52 -8.83
C LEU A 599 29.33 41.92 -9.23
N LEU A 600 29.48 42.81 -10.22
CA LEU A 600 30.77 43.42 -10.57
C LEU A 600 31.31 44.23 -9.39
N ASP A 601 30.47 45.06 -8.75
CA ASP A 601 30.87 45.90 -7.61
C ASP A 601 31.31 45.05 -6.43
N THR A 602 30.57 43.98 -6.15
CA THR A 602 30.92 42.98 -5.14
C THR A 602 32.25 42.30 -5.47
N PHE A 603 32.51 42.01 -6.75
CA PHE A 603 33.79 41.44 -7.18
C PHE A 603 34.94 42.42 -6.97
N ILE A 604 34.79 43.69 -7.37
CA ILE A 604 35.82 44.74 -7.22
C ILE A 604 36.15 44.96 -5.73
N GLN A 605 35.14 45.10 -4.88
CA GLN A 605 35.32 45.24 -3.42
C GLN A 605 36.06 44.05 -2.81
N ASN A 606 35.68 42.82 -3.17
CA ASN A 606 36.33 41.61 -2.65
C ASN A 606 37.76 41.39 -3.20
N GLN A 607 38.15 42.03 -4.30
CA GLN A 607 39.53 41.99 -4.78
C GLN A 607 40.44 42.93 -3.98
N GLU A 608 39.94 44.10 -3.56
CA GLU A 608 40.71 45.04 -2.75
C GLU A 608 41.08 44.45 -1.37
N ASP A 609 40.14 43.70 -0.77
CA ASP A 609 40.32 43.06 0.54
C ASP A 609 41.14 41.75 0.51
N ARG A 610 41.67 41.32 -0.66
CA ARG A 610 42.39 40.05 -0.79
C ARG A 610 43.87 40.13 -0.40
N GLU A 611 44.30 39.22 0.48
CA GLU A 611 45.71 39.04 0.84
C GLU A 611 46.49 38.12 -0.15
N GLU A 612 45.81 37.34 -0.99
CA GLU A 612 46.42 36.39 -1.95
C GLU A 612 46.50 36.95 -3.38
N ILE A 613 47.70 36.94 -3.98
CA ILE A 613 47.92 37.37 -5.37
C ILE A 613 47.55 36.22 -6.33
N LEU A 614 46.37 36.30 -6.94
CA LEU A 614 45.89 35.36 -7.97
C LEU A 614 46.52 35.64 -9.34
N ARG A 615 46.56 34.63 -10.22
CA ARG A 615 46.99 34.82 -11.60
C ARG A 615 45.91 35.54 -12.39
N SER A 616 46.31 36.37 -13.36
CA SER A 616 45.39 37.17 -14.21
C SER A 616 44.27 36.36 -14.88
N GLN A 617 44.51 35.07 -15.15
CA GLN A 617 43.54 34.20 -15.81
C GLN A 617 42.55 33.55 -14.82
N GLU A 618 42.97 33.31 -13.58
CA GLU A 618 42.11 32.80 -12.50
C GLU A 618 41.11 33.88 -12.06
N LEU A 619 41.54 35.15 -12.00
CA LEU A 619 40.66 36.29 -11.76
C LEU A 619 39.61 36.49 -12.85
N LEU A 620 40.00 36.33 -14.12
CA LEU A 620 39.06 36.38 -15.24
C LEU A 620 38.05 35.23 -15.17
N ASP A 621 38.49 34.02 -14.81
CA ASP A 621 37.61 32.86 -14.68
C ASP A 621 36.62 33.03 -13.51
N GLU A 622 37.06 33.62 -12.39
CA GLU A 622 36.21 33.97 -11.26
C GLU A 622 35.17 35.03 -11.65
N LEU A 623 35.59 36.14 -12.28
CA LEU A 623 34.69 37.19 -12.78
C LEU A 623 33.67 36.63 -13.78
N ASN A 624 34.10 35.79 -14.71
CA ASN A 624 33.22 35.13 -15.68
C ASN A 624 32.25 34.15 -15.00
N SER A 625 32.70 33.42 -13.98
CA SER A 625 31.86 32.50 -13.21
C SER A 625 30.80 33.26 -12.41
N LEU A 626 31.18 34.38 -11.79
CA LEU A 626 30.33 35.20 -10.94
C LEU A 626 29.28 35.94 -11.78
N LEU A 627 29.67 36.54 -12.90
CA LEU A 627 28.75 37.21 -13.83
C LEU A 627 27.97 36.23 -14.73
N ALA A 628 28.33 34.94 -14.73
CA ALA A 628 27.84 33.93 -15.67
C ALA A 628 27.97 34.36 -17.15
N MET A 629 29.03 35.11 -17.46
CA MET A 629 29.31 35.67 -18.78
C MET A 629 30.73 35.35 -19.23
N ARG A 630 31.02 35.56 -20.51
CA ARG A 630 32.37 35.39 -21.06
C ARG A 630 32.88 36.72 -21.57
N LEU A 631 33.51 37.48 -20.68
CA LEU A 631 34.21 38.71 -20.99
C LEU A 631 35.55 38.39 -21.65
N LYS A 632 35.91 39.15 -22.68
CA LYS A 632 37.20 39.04 -23.37
C LYS A 632 38.05 40.26 -23.09
N LEU A 633 38.95 40.16 -22.13
CA LEU A 633 39.89 41.22 -21.81
C LEU A 633 41.19 41.10 -22.60
N SER A 634 41.74 42.23 -23.02
CA SER A 634 43.07 42.31 -23.64
C SER A 634 44.17 42.04 -22.62
N LYS A 635 45.40 41.76 -23.08
CA LYS A 635 46.55 41.53 -22.18
C LYS A 635 46.86 42.72 -21.27
N ASN A 636 46.56 43.94 -21.71
CA ASN A 636 46.74 45.14 -20.88
C ASN A 636 45.62 45.26 -19.84
N GLN A 637 44.37 45.04 -20.21
CA GLN A 637 43.23 45.07 -19.29
C GLN A 637 43.32 43.97 -18.22
N LEU A 638 43.80 42.77 -18.57
CA LEU A 638 44.07 41.70 -17.60
C LEU A 638 45.17 42.04 -16.59
N ARG A 639 46.09 42.93 -16.98
CA ARG A 639 47.13 43.41 -16.08
C ARG A 639 46.58 44.50 -15.15
N ILE A 640 45.78 45.43 -15.69
CA ILE A 640 45.09 46.46 -14.91
C ILE A 640 44.15 45.80 -13.89
N LEU A 641 43.38 44.78 -14.27
CA LEU A 641 42.50 44.03 -13.36
C LEU A 641 43.24 43.39 -12.16
N VAL A 642 44.53 43.06 -12.31
CA VAL A 642 45.37 42.51 -11.23
C VAL A 642 45.98 43.62 -10.38
N ASP A 643 46.34 44.74 -11.00
CA ASP A 643 47.05 45.85 -10.34
C ASP A 643 46.06 46.78 -9.60
N ASP A 644 44.97 47.20 -10.24
CA ASP A 644 43.85 47.98 -9.66
C ASP A 644 42.55 47.74 -10.45
N ALA A 645 41.60 47.04 -9.85
CA ALA A 645 40.32 46.71 -10.47
C ALA A 645 39.41 47.93 -10.69
N TYR A 646 39.58 49.02 -9.91
CA TYR A 646 38.78 50.24 -10.05
C TYR A 646 39.13 51.02 -11.33
N GLU A 647 40.38 50.95 -11.80
CA GLU A 647 40.78 51.60 -13.06
C GLU A 647 40.08 50.99 -14.29
N LEU A 648 39.58 49.76 -14.18
CA LEU A 648 38.89 49.06 -15.27
C LEU A 648 37.36 49.04 -15.09
N GLU A 649 36.83 49.63 -14.02
CA GLU A 649 35.40 49.55 -13.68
C GLU A 649 34.51 50.05 -14.83
N ASP A 650 34.74 51.29 -15.30
CA ASP A 650 33.95 51.90 -16.38
C ASP A 650 33.99 51.08 -17.69
N GLU A 651 35.16 50.55 -18.06
CA GLU A 651 35.31 49.70 -19.25
C GLU A 651 34.57 48.36 -19.09
N LEU A 652 34.62 47.75 -17.89
CA LEU A 652 33.89 46.51 -17.60
C LEU A 652 32.38 46.73 -17.61
N ARG A 653 31.89 47.84 -17.04
CA ARG A 653 30.47 48.20 -17.06
C ARG A 653 29.97 48.35 -18.51
N GLU A 654 30.70 49.06 -19.37
CA GLU A 654 30.34 49.23 -20.79
C GLU A 654 30.38 47.90 -21.57
N MET A 655 31.37 47.03 -21.30
CA MET A 655 31.47 45.70 -21.90
C MET A 655 30.32 44.77 -21.49
N ILE A 656 29.94 44.79 -20.20
CA ILE A 656 28.82 44.03 -19.64
C ILE A 656 27.51 44.48 -20.28
N GLU A 657 27.25 45.79 -20.31
CA GLU A 657 26.05 46.36 -20.91
C GLU A 657 25.92 45.96 -22.39
N THR A 658 26.98 46.15 -23.18
CA THR A 658 26.99 45.85 -24.62
C THR A 658 26.75 44.37 -24.89
N GLN A 659 27.41 43.48 -24.15
CA GLN A 659 27.28 42.03 -24.35
C GLN A 659 25.90 41.51 -23.91
N LEU A 660 25.38 41.99 -22.79
CA LEU A 660 24.02 41.65 -22.33
C LEU A 660 22.97 42.14 -23.33
N LYS A 661 23.15 43.35 -23.88
CA LYS A 661 22.25 43.93 -24.87
C LYS A 661 22.22 43.09 -26.15
N GLU A 662 23.37 42.64 -26.65
CA GLU A 662 23.45 41.77 -27.83
C GLU A 662 22.76 40.40 -27.61
N ILE A 663 22.96 39.78 -26.44
CA ILE A 663 22.34 38.51 -26.09
C ILE A 663 20.82 38.65 -25.98
N ASN A 664 20.34 39.68 -25.27
CA ASN A 664 18.91 39.90 -25.08
C ASN A 664 18.21 40.28 -26.39
N LEU A 665 18.82 41.15 -27.21
CA LEU A 665 18.30 41.47 -28.55
C LEU A 665 18.17 40.21 -29.41
N THR A 666 19.21 39.34 -29.41
CA THR A 666 19.19 38.11 -30.20
C THR A 666 18.09 37.16 -29.74
N ARG A 667 17.89 37.00 -28.43
CA ARG A 667 16.83 36.17 -27.83
C ARG A 667 15.45 36.73 -28.12
N MET A 668 15.27 38.04 -27.97
CA MET A 668 14.01 38.72 -28.23
C MET A 668 13.61 38.58 -29.70
N ILE A 669 14.51 38.91 -30.64
CA ILE A 669 14.24 38.74 -32.08
C ILE A 669 13.90 37.28 -32.40
N ALA A 670 14.69 36.32 -31.90
CA ALA A 670 14.39 34.90 -32.13
C ALA A 670 13.03 34.47 -31.56
N GLY A 671 12.64 35.03 -30.40
CA GLY A 671 11.32 34.79 -29.80
C GLY A 671 10.18 35.36 -30.64
N VAL A 672 10.33 36.57 -31.19
CA VAL A 672 9.34 37.19 -32.08
C VAL A 672 9.27 36.45 -33.42
N GLU A 673 10.41 36.11 -34.03
CA GLU A 673 10.47 35.32 -35.28
C GLU A 673 9.79 33.95 -35.12
N TYR A 674 9.98 33.30 -33.97
CA TYR A 674 9.34 32.02 -33.67
C TYR A 674 7.80 32.14 -33.60
N ARG A 675 7.28 33.23 -32.99
CA ARG A 675 5.83 33.49 -32.93
C ARG A 675 5.23 33.84 -34.30
N LEU A 676 5.95 34.65 -35.09
CA LEU A 676 5.53 35.04 -36.43
C LEU A 676 5.62 33.88 -37.44
N GLY A 677 6.48 32.89 -37.20
CA GLY A 677 6.74 31.78 -38.12
C GLY A 677 7.56 32.17 -39.35
N GLN A 678 8.10 33.39 -39.38
CA GLN A 678 8.90 33.95 -40.47
C GLN A 678 9.99 34.88 -39.91
N PRO A 679 11.14 35.04 -40.61
CA PRO A 679 12.22 35.91 -40.14
C PRO A 679 11.83 37.39 -40.23
N LEU A 680 12.24 38.15 -39.22
CA LEU A 680 12.16 39.60 -39.20
C LEU A 680 13.41 40.10 -39.94
N ASN A 681 13.25 40.66 -41.13
CA ASN A 681 14.34 41.14 -41.98
C ASN A 681 15.01 42.42 -41.41
N ILE A 682 15.36 42.43 -40.12
CA ILE A 682 15.93 43.57 -39.41
C ILE A 682 17.45 43.41 -39.30
N ASN A 683 18.18 44.52 -39.47
CA ASN A 683 19.63 44.54 -39.30
C ASN A 683 20.00 44.58 -37.81
N LYS A 684 20.36 43.42 -37.25
CA LYS A 684 20.75 43.25 -35.85
C LYS A 684 21.87 44.20 -35.40
N ASN A 685 22.84 44.48 -36.27
CA ASN A 685 23.97 45.35 -35.95
C ASN A 685 23.58 46.83 -35.83
N ALA A 686 22.54 47.25 -36.56
CA ALA A 686 22.03 48.63 -36.50
C ALA A 686 21.21 48.87 -35.22
N LEU A 687 20.57 47.83 -34.68
CA LEU A 687 19.77 47.88 -33.46
C LEU A 687 20.64 48.04 -32.20
N THR A 688 21.82 47.42 -32.14
CA THR A 688 22.68 47.47 -30.95
C THR A 688 23.10 48.90 -30.55
N GLN A 689 23.17 49.80 -31.53
CA GLN A 689 23.56 51.21 -31.35
C GLN A 689 22.40 52.14 -30.95
N LYS A 690 21.16 51.64 -30.93
CA LYS A 690 19.95 52.42 -30.61
C LYS A 690 19.56 52.33 -29.14
N SER A 691 18.74 53.25 -28.66
CA SER A 691 18.12 53.15 -27.33
C SER A 691 17.07 52.03 -27.29
N TRP A 692 16.76 51.50 -26.10
CA TRP A 692 15.75 50.44 -25.97
C TRP A 692 14.38 50.84 -26.50
N ASN A 693 13.91 52.06 -26.23
CA ASN A 693 12.67 52.59 -26.79
C ASN A 693 12.63 52.58 -28.33
N GLU A 694 13.77 52.84 -28.99
CA GLU A 694 13.87 52.79 -30.45
C GLU A 694 13.92 51.35 -30.97
N ILE A 695 14.56 50.44 -30.23
CA ILE A 695 14.61 49.00 -30.55
C ILE A 695 13.22 48.39 -30.46
N GLU A 696 12.48 48.67 -29.38
CA GLU A 696 11.10 48.21 -29.19
C GLU A 696 10.23 48.64 -30.35
N LYS A 697 10.25 49.93 -30.68
CA LYS A 697 9.46 50.50 -31.78
C LYS A 697 9.77 49.85 -33.12
N GLU A 698 11.06 49.67 -33.46
CA GLU A 698 11.45 49.07 -34.74
C GLU A 698 11.07 47.58 -34.84
N ILE A 699 11.11 46.83 -33.74
CA ILE A 699 10.68 45.42 -33.72
C ILE A 699 9.16 45.30 -33.81
N ILE A 700 8.42 46.16 -33.10
CA ILE A 700 6.96 46.19 -33.14
C ILE A 700 6.48 46.59 -34.55
N GLU A 701 7.03 47.65 -35.15
CA GLU A 701 6.71 48.07 -36.52
C GLU A 701 7.02 46.98 -37.56
N ALA A 702 8.16 46.29 -37.42
CA ALA A 702 8.52 45.20 -38.32
C ALA A 702 7.62 43.96 -38.15
N ALA A 703 7.16 43.68 -36.93
CA ALA A 703 6.21 42.60 -36.66
C ALA A 703 4.83 42.92 -37.24
N ASP A 704 4.37 44.16 -37.11
CA ASP A 704 3.11 44.66 -37.68
C ASP A 704 3.10 44.49 -39.22
N GLN A 705 4.11 45.02 -39.90
CA GLN A 705 4.28 44.88 -41.35
C GLN A 705 4.33 43.42 -41.82
N ALA A 706 4.93 42.54 -41.01
CA ALA A 706 5.03 41.12 -41.33
C ALA A 706 3.65 40.41 -41.20
N LEU A 707 2.81 40.83 -40.26
CA LEU A 707 1.45 40.33 -40.09
C LEU A 707 0.52 40.85 -41.19
N GLU A 708 0.56 42.16 -41.51
CA GLU A 708 -0.20 42.74 -42.62
C GLU A 708 0.12 42.03 -43.96
N ALA A 709 1.40 41.81 -44.25
CA ALA A 709 1.82 41.07 -45.45
C ALA A 709 1.29 39.63 -45.47
N ARG A 710 1.22 38.97 -44.30
CA ARG A 710 0.62 37.63 -44.17
C ARG A 710 -0.88 37.68 -44.44
N LEU A 711 -1.60 38.67 -43.91
CA LEU A 711 -3.04 38.86 -44.11
C LEU A 711 -3.37 38.98 -45.60
N GLU A 712 -2.69 39.89 -46.30
CA GLU A 712 -2.88 40.09 -47.74
C GLU A 712 -2.54 38.85 -48.56
N SER A 713 -1.45 38.13 -48.22
CA SER A 713 -1.08 36.90 -48.94
C SER A 713 -2.09 35.76 -48.78
N MET A 714 -2.72 35.66 -47.60
CA MET A 714 -3.63 34.56 -47.26
C MET A 714 -5.08 34.89 -47.65
N ALA A 715 -5.57 36.08 -47.27
CA ALA A 715 -6.97 36.50 -47.32
C ALA A 715 -7.26 37.71 -48.24
N GLY A 716 -6.27 38.22 -48.98
CA GLY A 716 -6.52 39.26 -50.00
C GLY A 716 -7.42 38.76 -51.15
N GLU A 717 -7.87 39.67 -52.03
CA GLU A 717 -8.83 39.35 -53.13
C GLU A 717 -8.34 38.22 -54.06
N ASN A 718 -7.02 38.04 -54.21
CA ASN A 718 -6.38 36.93 -54.96
C ASN A 718 -5.50 36.04 -54.05
N GLY A 719 -5.79 36.04 -52.74
CA GLY A 719 -5.04 35.33 -51.71
C GLY A 719 -5.03 33.81 -51.89
N GLN A 720 -4.23 33.12 -51.07
CA GLN A 720 -4.16 31.66 -51.09
C GLN A 720 -5.52 31.00 -50.78
N LEU A 721 -6.27 31.53 -49.80
CA LEU A 721 -7.55 30.93 -49.39
C LEU A 721 -8.63 31.07 -50.44
N ALA A 722 -8.71 32.21 -51.14
CA ALA A 722 -9.63 32.42 -52.24
C ALA A 722 -9.39 31.42 -53.39
N ARG A 723 -8.12 31.17 -53.73
CA ARG A 723 -7.73 30.19 -54.76
C ARG A 723 -8.04 28.75 -54.34
N ASP A 724 -7.75 28.39 -53.09
CA ASP A 724 -8.03 27.06 -52.56
C ASP A 724 -9.54 26.78 -52.49
N LEU A 725 -10.34 27.77 -52.08
CA LEU A 725 -11.81 27.70 -52.09
C LEU A 725 -12.35 27.57 -53.52
N GLU A 726 -11.85 28.37 -54.47
CA GLU A 726 -12.28 28.26 -55.86
C GLU A 726 -11.92 26.90 -56.47
N SER A 727 -10.75 26.35 -56.13
CA SER A 727 -10.38 25.00 -56.54
C SER A 727 -11.24 23.93 -55.87
N ALA A 728 -11.70 24.13 -54.64
CA ALA A 728 -12.58 23.21 -53.93
C ALA A 728 -13.95 23.15 -54.60
N LEU A 729 -14.56 24.33 -54.82
CA LEU A 729 -15.87 24.47 -55.47
C LEU A 729 -15.88 23.98 -56.92
N LYS A 730 -14.73 24.01 -57.62
CA LYS A 730 -14.58 23.41 -58.96
C LYS A 730 -14.55 21.88 -58.93
N ARG A 731 -14.04 21.27 -57.85
CA ARG A 731 -13.96 19.80 -57.72
C ARG A 731 -15.31 19.22 -57.31
N GLU A 732 -15.98 19.86 -56.36
CA GLU A 732 -17.30 19.49 -55.87
C GLU A 732 -18.19 20.74 -55.89
N PRO A 733 -19.05 20.91 -56.91
CA PRO A 733 -19.95 22.05 -56.98
C PRO A 733 -20.99 21.95 -55.86
N VAL A 734 -21.09 23.01 -55.06
CA VAL A 734 -22.06 23.11 -53.96
C VAL A 734 -23.41 23.56 -54.53
N GLU A 735 -24.40 22.68 -54.54
CA GLU A 735 -25.77 22.99 -54.97
C GLU A 735 -26.59 23.66 -53.86
N VAL A 736 -26.35 23.27 -52.60
CA VAL A 736 -27.03 23.81 -51.40
C VAL A 736 -25.97 24.20 -50.38
N TRP A 737 -25.95 25.47 -50.00
CA TRP A 737 -25.09 25.99 -48.94
C TRP A 737 -25.72 25.71 -47.58
N SER A 738 -25.38 24.57 -47.00
CA SER A 738 -25.77 24.18 -45.64
C SER A 738 -24.67 24.47 -44.63
N ASP A 739 -25.02 24.54 -43.35
CA ASP A 739 -24.07 24.66 -42.24
C ASP A 739 -23.01 23.55 -42.27
N THR A 740 -23.40 22.30 -42.64
CA THR A 740 -22.46 21.19 -42.88
C THR A 740 -21.41 21.55 -43.93
N THR A 741 -21.85 22.15 -45.05
CA THR A 741 -20.97 22.49 -46.16
C THR A 741 -20.02 23.62 -45.77
N ASN A 742 -20.54 24.64 -45.10
CA ASN A 742 -19.76 25.75 -44.55
C ASN A 742 -18.73 25.26 -43.54
N ALA A 743 -19.13 24.41 -42.59
CA ALA A 743 -18.25 23.81 -41.59
C ALA A 743 -17.12 22.98 -42.24
N ARG A 744 -17.46 22.16 -43.25
CA ARG A 744 -16.48 21.36 -44.00
C ARG A 744 -15.44 22.23 -44.69
N LEU A 745 -15.89 23.32 -45.33
CA LEU A 745 -15.02 24.26 -46.03
C LEU A 745 -14.13 25.03 -45.04
N LEU A 746 -14.68 25.56 -43.94
CA LEU A 746 -13.91 26.27 -42.90
C LEU A 746 -12.85 25.37 -42.27
N LEU A 747 -13.23 24.16 -41.83
CA LEU A 747 -12.30 23.20 -41.24
C LEU A 747 -11.23 22.74 -42.24
N GLY A 748 -11.59 22.57 -43.51
CA GLY A 748 -10.65 22.17 -44.56
C GLY A 748 -9.67 23.30 -44.95
N LEU A 749 -10.13 24.55 -44.97
CA LEU A 749 -9.30 25.73 -45.26
C LEU A 749 -8.38 26.09 -44.09
N ALA A 750 -8.80 25.83 -42.85
CA ALA A 750 -7.97 25.96 -41.67
C ALA A 750 -6.77 25.00 -41.65
N GLN A 751 -6.80 23.93 -42.45
CA GLN A 751 -5.72 22.94 -42.52
C GLN A 751 -4.84 23.08 -43.79
N GLY A 752 -3.53 23.07 -43.58
CA GLY A 752 -2.51 23.01 -44.62
C GLY A 752 -1.74 21.71 -44.58
N VAL A 753 -1.04 21.39 -45.68
CA VAL A 753 -0.14 20.23 -45.75
C VAL A 753 1.25 20.71 -46.09
N ARG A 754 2.25 20.25 -45.33
CA ARG A 754 3.66 20.44 -45.66
C ARG A 754 4.38 19.10 -45.73
N ASN A 755 5.34 18.99 -46.65
CA ASN A 755 6.21 17.82 -46.72
C ASN A 755 7.30 17.91 -45.65
N VAL A 756 7.38 16.93 -44.76
CA VAL A 756 8.39 16.84 -43.70
C VAL A 756 9.11 15.50 -43.80
N PHE A 757 10.41 15.46 -43.52
CA PHE A 757 11.12 14.18 -43.38
C PHE A 757 10.89 13.61 -41.98
N ASP A 758 10.35 12.39 -41.89
CA ASP A 758 10.23 11.69 -40.61
C ASP A 758 11.64 11.35 -40.07
N PRO A 759 12.03 11.83 -38.89
CA PRO A 759 13.36 11.61 -38.33
C PRO A 759 13.67 10.13 -38.02
N ARG A 760 12.65 9.27 -37.89
CA ARG A 760 12.83 7.83 -37.64
C ARG A 760 12.99 7.03 -38.94
N THR A 761 12.26 7.39 -39.98
CA THR A 761 12.21 6.60 -41.22
C THR A 761 12.95 7.25 -42.40
N HIS A 762 13.39 8.51 -42.25
CA HIS A 762 13.99 9.36 -43.30
C HIS A 762 13.14 9.44 -44.57
N ARG A 763 11.84 9.15 -44.48
CA ARG A 763 10.91 9.26 -45.60
C ARG A 763 10.23 10.61 -45.58
N GLN A 764 9.93 11.12 -46.77
CA GLN A 764 9.09 12.29 -46.93
C GLN A 764 7.66 11.90 -46.57
N VAL A 765 7.13 12.51 -45.52
CA VAL A 765 5.76 12.32 -45.03
C VAL A 765 5.05 13.66 -45.11
N GLN A 766 3.84 13.66 -45.64
CA GLN A 766 2.96 14.82 -45.58
C GLN A 766 2.44 14.98 -44.15
N LYS A 767 2.73 16.12 -43.53
CA LYS A 767 2.21 16.47 -42.21
C LYS A 767 1.22 17.62 -42.36
N THR A 768 0.02 17.43 -41.83
CA THR A 768 -0.97 18.50 -41.72
C THR A 768 -0.54 19.50 -40.65
N TYR A 769 -0.81 20.78 -40.87
CA TYR A 769 -0.60 21.84 -39.90
C TYR A 769 -1.77 22.83 -39.98
N THR A 770 -2.07 23.50 -38.87
CA THR A 770 -3.13 24.53 -38.81
C THR A 770 -2.61 25.82 -39.41
N ARG A 771 -3.34 26.40 -40.38
CA ARG A 771 -2.99 27.65 -41.07
C ARG A 771 -3.40 28.90 -40.28
N PHE A 772 -4.54 28.81 -39.62
CA PHE A 772 -5.13 29.86 -38.77
C PHE A 772 -6.08 29.22 -37.74
N GLN A 773 -6.28 29.87 -36.60
CA GLN A 773 -7.24 29.48 -35.57
C GLN A 773 -8.45 30.42 -35.57
N TYR A 774 -9.65 29.85 -35.71
CA TYR A 774 -10.90 30.62 -35.72
C TYR A 774 -11.44 30.94 -34.31
N ILE A 775 -10.89 30.29 -33.28
CA ILE A 775 -11.30 30.45 -31.87
C ILE A 775 -11.23 31.92 -31.43
N TYR A 776 -10.25 32.67 -31.91
CA TYR A 776 -10.05 34.07 -31.52
C TYR A 776 -11.16 35.00 -32.01
N LEU A 777 -11.67 34.79 -33.24
CA LEU A 777 -12.82 35.57 -33.73
C LEU A 777 -14.09 35.16 -32.99
N ALA A 778 -14.31 33.85 -32.83
CA ALA A 778 -15.48 33.36 -32.09
C ALA A 778 -15.50 33.87 -30.63
N ALA A 779 -14.34 34.09 -30.03
CA ALA A 779 -14.22 34.65 -28.68
C ALA A 779 -14.71 36.11 -28.60
N GLN A 780 -14.52 36.91 -29.66
CA GLN A 780 -15.01 38.30 -29.71
C GLN A 780 -16.54 38.36 -29.66
N TYR A 781 -17.23 37.35 -30.19
CA TYR A 781 -18.69 37.26 -30.14
C TYR A 781 -19.22 36.99 -28.72
N LEU A 782 -18.36 36.57 -27.79
CA LEU A 782 -18.73 36.34 -26.39
C LEU A 782 -18.58 37.57 -25.48
N GLU A 783 -17.92 38.64 -25.94
CA GLU A 783 -17.53 39.79 -25.10
C GLU A 783 -18.72 40.58 -24.52
N ASN A 784 -19.95 40.41 -25.04
CA ASN A 784 -21.14 41.15 -24.61
C ASN A 784 -22.29 40.26 -24.11
N ILE A 785 -22.02 38.98 -23.81
CA ILE A 785 -23.04 38.02 -23.38
C ILE A 785 -23.06 37.95 -21.84
N GLU A 786 -24.25 37.94 -21.24
CA GLU A 786 -24.41 37.75 -19.79
C GLU A 786 -24.02 36.32 -19.37
N VAL A 787 -23.44 36.18 -18.18
CA VAL A 787 -22.92 34.90 -17.63
C VAL A 787 -23.97 33.79 -17.68
N GLU A 788 -25.19 34.06 -17.21
CA GLU A 788 -26.28 33.07 -17.14
C GLU A 788 -26.70 32.60 -18.54
N ASN A 789 -26.87 33.54 -19.48
CA ASN A 789 -27.24 33.22 -20.86
C ASN A 789 -26.15 32.38 -21.56
N LEU A 790 -24.86 32.68 -21.31
CA LEU A 790 -23.77 31.92 -21.90
C LEU A 790 -23.67 30.50 -21.35
N ILE A 791 -23.94 30.30 -20.06
CA ILE A 791 -24.00 28.95 -19.46
C ILE A 791 -25.11 28.14 -20.13
N ASP A 792 -26.31 28.71 -20.24
CA ASP A 792 -27.44 28.04 -20.86
C ASP A 792 -27.18 27.74 -22.35
N GLU A 793 -26.61 28.67 -23.12
CA GLU A 793 -26.27 28.44 -24.53
C GLU A 793 -25.25 27.30 -24.73
N VAL A 794 -24.24 27.21 -23.85
CA VAL A 794 -23.23 26.14 -23.90
C VAL A 794 -23.86 24.81 -23.52
N MET A 795 -24.71 24.79 -22.49
CA MET A 795 -25.40 23.57 -22.04
C MET A 795 -26.41 23.07 -23.08
N ASP A 796 -27.24 23.95 -23.64
CA ASP A 796 -28.17 23.62 -24.73
C ASP A 796 -27.43 23.02 -25.94
N HIS A 797 -26.23 23.51 -26.23
CA HIS A 797 -25.39 22.97 -27.30
C HIS A 797 -24.85 21.57 -26.96
N PHE A 798 -24.44 21.32 -25.71
CA PHE A 798 -24.01 19.99 -25.28
C PHE A 798 -25.17 18.99 -25.23
N ASP A 799 -26.35 19.40 -24.80
CA ASP A 799 -27.55 18.55 -24.79
C ASP A 799 -27.94 18.16 -26.23
N LEU A 800 -27.90 19.11 -27.17
CA LEU A 800 -28.14 18.83 -28.58
C LEU A 800 -27.06 17.90 -29.17
N ALA A 801 -25.79 18.08 -28.77
CA ALA A 801 -24.69 17.23 -29.19
C ALA A 801 -24.87 15.79 -28.71
N GLU A 802 -25.33 15.60 -27.46
CA GLU A 802 -25.62 14.30 -26.88
C GLU A 802 -26.76 13.60 -27.61
N GLN A 803 -27.90 14.27 -27.80
CA GLN A 803 -29.03 13.74 -28.57
C GLN A 803 -28.62 13.32 -30.00
N THR A 804 -27.77 14.14 -30.64
CA THR A 804 -27.26 13.84 -31.98
C THR A 804 -26.36 12.60 -31.97
N LEU A 805 -25.49 12.44 -30.97
CA LEU A 805 -24.66 11.24 -30.82
C LEU A 805 -25.46 9.99 -30.48
N GLU A 806 -26.48 10.09 -29.63
CA GLU A 806 -27.40 8.99 -29.32
C GLU A 806 -28.04 8.46 -30.60
N SER A 807 -28.60 9.36 -31.42
CA SER A 807 -29.20 8.97 -32.70
C SER A 807 -28.19 8.33 -33.68
N ALA A 808 -26.94 8.82 -33.69
CA ALA A 808 -25.88 8.28 -34.54
C ALA A 808 -25.42 6.89 -34.08
N TRP A 809 -25.32 6.66 -32.76
CA TRP A 809 -25.03 5.34 -32.19
C TRP A 809 -26.16 4.35 -32.42
N GLY A 810 -27.42 4.79 -32.26
CA GLY A 810 -28.59 3.97 -32.53
C GLY A 810 -28.62 3.44 -33.95
N GLU A 811 -28.35 4.30 -34.94
CA GLU A 811 -28.23 3.90 -36.35
C GLU A 811 -27.05 2.96 -36.59
N ALA A 812 -25.89 3.23 -35.99
CA ALA A 812 -24.72 2.38 -36.12
C ALA A 812 -24.98 0.96 -35.58
N LYS A 813 -25.63 0.85 -34.42
CA LYS A 813 -26.03 -0.44 -33.83
C LYS A 813 -27.11 -1.15 -34.62
N LEU A 814 -28.07 -0.40 -35.17
CA LEU A 814 -29.08 -0.95 -36.07
C LEU A 814 -28.44 -1.58 -37.33
N ARG A 815 -27.39 -0.94 -37.88
CA ARG A 815 -26.62 -1.47 -39.02
C ARG A 815 -25.75 -2.68 -38.65
N GLU A 816 -25.29 -2.79 -37.42
CA GLU A 816 -24.54 -3.97 -36.91
C GLU A 816 -25.45 -5.18 -36.69
N GLY A 817 -26.71 -4.96 -36.30
CA GLY A 817 -27.72 -6.01 -36.10
C GLY A 817 -28.13 -6.70 -37.40
N SER A 818 -27.63 -7.92 -37.63
CA SER A 818 -27.94 -8.67 -38.88
C SER A 818 -29.37 -9.26 -38.92
N THR A 819 -30.00 -9.49 -37.77
CA THR A 819 -31.37 -10.02 -37.63
C THR A 819 -32.09 -9.40 -36.43
N ALA A 820 -33.43 -9.38 -36.42
CA ALA A 820 -34.19 -8.86 -35.27
C ALA A 820 -34.02 -9.71 -33.98
N ALA A 821 -33.64 -10.98 -34.08
CA ALA A 821 -33.23 -11.80 -32.93
C ALA A 821 -31.94 -11.27 -32.25
N THR A 822 -30.96 -10.80 -33.02
CA THR A 822 -29.78 -10.10 -32.47
C THR A 822 -30.13 -8.75 -31.83
N LEU A 823 -31.27 -8.14 -32.18
CA LEU A 823 -31.75 -6.90 -31.55
C LEU A 823 -32.38 -7.16 -30.16
N VAL A 824 -32.93 -8.36 -29.91
CA VAL A 824 -33.39 -8.80 -28.58
C VAL A 824 -32.21 -9.06 -27.64
N ASP A 825 -31.11 -9.67 -28.13
CA ASP A 825 -29.86 -9.82 -27.36
C ASP A 825 -29.17 -8.48 -27.06
N LEU A 826 -29.43 -7.45 -27.89
CA LEU A 826 -29.03 -6.05 -27.62
C LEU A 826 -30.00 -5.35 -26.63
N GLY A 827 -31.01 -6.08 -26.13
CA GLY A 827 -31.88 -5.75 -25.00
C GLY A 827 -32.99 -4.75 -25.26
N LEU A 828 -33.66 -4.87 -26.41
CA LEU A 828 -34.99 -4.31 -26.60
C LEU A 828 -36.04 -5.15 -25.85
N PRO A 829 -37.12 -4.55 -25.31
CA PRO A 829 -38.25 -5.30 -24.80
C PRO A 829 -38.84 -6.18 -25.90
N ALA A 830 -39.04 -7.48 -25.62
CA ALA A 830 -39.65 -8.42 -26.57
C ALA A 830 -41.03 -7.96 -27.08
N ASP A 831 -41.72 -7.10 -26.31
CA ASP A 831 -43.04 -6.56 -26.62
C ASP A 831 -43.04 -5.57 -27.80
N LEU A 832 -41.90 -4.94 -28.14
CA LEU A 832 -41.78 -4.01 -29.28
C LEU A 832 -41.57 -4.72 -30.61
N LEU A 833 -41.11 -5.98 -30.58
CA LEU A 833 -40.96 -6.84 -31.75
C LEU A 833 -42.11 -7.86 -31.69
N ALA A 834 -43.31 -7.45 -32.13
CA ALA A 834 -44.40 -8.42 -32.33
C ALA A 834 -43.87 -9.61 -33.15
N ASP A 835 -44.35 -10.83 -32.85
CA ASP A 835 -43.93 -12.10 -33.48
C ASP A 835 -43.83 -12.05 -35.02
N GLU A 836 -44.51 -11.09 -35.67
CA GLU A 836 -44.50 -10.85 -37.12
C GLU A 836 -43.18 -10.30 -37.68
N TYR A 837 -42.33 -9.61 -36.89
CA TYR A 837 -41.13 -8.94 -37.41
C TYR A 837 -39.78 -9.54 -36.97
N ALA A 838 -39.79 -10.61 -36.17
CA ALA A 838 -38.60 -11.23 -35.60
C ALA A 838 -37.59 -11.80 -36.63
N GLN A 839 -38.02 -12.04 -37.87
CA GLN A 839 -37.16 -12.52 -38.98
C GLN A 839 -36.87 -11.46 -40.06
N THR A 840 -37.39 -10.24 -39.92
CA THR A 840 -37.18 -9.17 -40.90
C THR A 840 -35.82 -8.52 -40.68
N PRO A 841 -35.02 -8.29 -41.74
CA PRO A 841 -33.82 -7.46 -41.63
C PRO A 841 -34.21 -6.04 -41.19
N PRO A 842 -33.45 -5.41 -40.28
CA PRO A 842 -33.79 -4.08 -39.74
C PRO A 842 -33.94 -2.98 -40.80
N ALA A 843 -33.36 -3.16 -41.99
CA ALA A 843 -33.55 -2.26 -43.14
C ALA A 843 -34.98 -2.25 -43.72
N ASN A 844 -35.79 -3.26 -43.42
CA ASN A 844 -37.16 -3.43 -43.94
C ASN A 844 -38.26 -3.10 -42.91
N LEU A 845 -37.89 -2.61 -41.73
CA LEU A 845 -38.87 -2.18 -40.72
C LEU A 845 -39.59 -0.88 -41.17
N PRO A 846 -40.85 -0.66 -40.75
CA PRO A 846 -41.53 0.61 -40.92
C PRO A 846 -40.71 1.76 -40.34
N GLU A 847 -40.78 2.94 -40.97
CA GLU A 847 -39.98 4.09 -40.56
C GLU A 847 -40.27 4.53 -39.11
N GLU A 848 -41.52 4.47 -38.67
CA GLU A 848 -41.93 4.81 -37.30
C GLU A 848 -41.31 3.86 -36.25
N GLU A 849 -41.32 2.55 -36.52
CA GLU A 849 -40.73 1.55 -35.62
C GLU A 849 -39.20 1.63 -35.60
N ARG A 850 -38.59 1.95 -36.75
CA ARG A 850 -37.15 2.13 -36.89
C ARG A 850 -36.64 3.29 -36.03
N GLU A 851 -37.34 4.42 -36.01
CA GLU A 851 -36.95 5.59 -35.19
C GLU A 851 -36.99 5.27 -33.70
N ILE A 852 -38.04 4.59 -33.21
CA ILE A 852 -38.16 4.18 -31.79
C ILE A 852 -37.02 3.23 -31.39
N ILE A 853 -36.65 2.31 -32.28
CA ILE A 853 -35.55 1.37 -32.04
C ILE A 853 -34.20 2.10 -32.01
N ILE A 854 -33.96 3.04 -32.93
CA ILE A 854 -32.74 3.86 -32.97
C ILE A 854 -32.58 4.65 -31.68
N GLU A 855 -33.63 5.32 -31.21
CA GLU A 855 -33.61 6.09 -29.97
C GLU A 855 -33.24 5.22 -28.77
N LYS A 856 -33.92 4.08 -28.59
CA LYS A 856 -33.65 3.16 -27.46
C LYS A 856 -32.26 2.52 -27.51
N LEU A 857 -31.81 2.09 -28.69
CA LEU A 857 -30.48 1.50 -28.85
C LEU A 857 -29.38 2.54 -28.66
N GLY A 858 -29.60 3.75 -29.17
CA GLY A 858 -28.72 4.90 -29.04
C GLY A 858 -28.51 5.28 -27.59
N HIS A 859 -29.62 5.51 -26.88
CA HIS A 859 -29.60 5.83 -25.46
C HIS A 859 -28.88 4.74 -24.64
N LYS A 860 -29.23 3.47 -24.84
CA LYS A 860 -28.57 2.35 -24.14
C LYS A 860 -27.07 2.26 -24.40
N GLU A 861 -26.64 2.42 -25.66
CA GLU A 861 -25.21 2.39 -25.99
C GLU A 861 -24.49 3.59 -25.39
N MET A 862 -25.10 4.77 -25.43
CA MET A 862 -24.56 5.97 -24.79
C MET A 862 -24.40 5.76 -23.30
N THR A 863 -25.42 5.27 -22.58
CA THR A 863 -25.32 4.92 -21.16
C THR A 863 -24.22 3.89 -20.89
N ASN A 864 -24.02 2.89 -21.77
CA ASN A 864 -22.93 1.92 -21.61
C ASN A 864 -21.55 2.57 -21.76
N ILE A 865 -21.37 3.47 -22.71
CA ILE A 865 -20.13 4.23 -22.93
C ILE A 865 -19.86 5.12 -21.70
N GLN A 866 -20.88 5.86 -21.26
CA GLN A 866 -20.84 6.69 -20.06
C GLN A 866 -20.47 5.88 -18.81
N ARG A 867 -21.09 4.70 -18.62
CA ARG A 867 -20.75 3.76 -17.53
C ARG A 867 -19.30 3.33 -17.57
N GLN A 868 -18.80 2.89 -18.73
CA GLN A 868 -17.39 2.50 -18.88
C GLN A 868 -16.45 3.67 -18.60
N LEU A 869 -16.80 4.86 -19.05
CA LEU A 869 -16.02 6.08 -18.85
C LEU A 869 -15.95 6.46 -17.36
N LEU A 870 -17.10 6.51 -16.67
CA LEU A 870 -17.20 6.79 -15.24
C LEU A 870 -16.42 5.77 -14.42
N LEU A 871 -16.64 4.47 -14.64
CA LEU A 871 -15.95 3.40 -13.91
C LEU A 871 -14.44 3.48 -14.11
N LYS A 872 -13.98 3.73 -15.34
CA LYS A 872 -12.56 3.87 -15.64
C LYS A 872 -11.96 5.10 -14.97
N ALA A 873 -12.61 6.26 -15.08
CA ALA A 873 -12.15 7.49 -14.45
C ALA A 873 -12.09 7.37 -12.93
N ILE A 874 -13.16 6.86 -12.29
CA ILE A 874 -13.20 6.61 -10.85
C ILE A 874 -12.08 5.64 -10.45
N THR A 875 -11.88 4.54 -11.18
CA THR A 875 -10.86 3.54 -10.84
C THR A 875 -9.45 4.09 -10.98
N ASP A 876 -9.11 4.69 -12.14
CA ASP A 876 -7.76 5.20 -12.41
C ASP A 876 -7.37 6.25 -11.35
N GLN A 877 -8.27 7.20 -11.09
CA GLN A 877 -8.03 8.29 -10.15
C GLN A 877 -8.03 7.82 -8.68
N TRP A 878 -8.90 6.87 -8.32
CA TRP A 878 -8.92 6.31 -6.96
C TRP A 878 -7.63 5.56 -6.62
N VAL A 879 -7.09 4.80 -7.58
CA VAL A 879 -5.82 4.08 -7.41
C VAL A 879 -4.65 5.05 -7.25
N GLU A 880 -4.62 6.12 -8.03
CA GLU A 880 -3.63 7.19 -7.88
C GLU A 880 -3.76 7.87 -6.51
N TYR A 881 -4.98 8.17 -6.08
CA TYR A 881 -5.28 8.75 -4.78
C TYR A 881 -4.79 7.87 -3.62
N LEU A 882 -5.12 6.57 -3.62
CA LEU A 882 -4.70 5.64 -2.58
C LEU A 882 -3.18 5.58 -2.45
N THR A 883 -2.48 5.58 -3.59
CA THR A 883 -1.01 5.57 -3.64
C THR A 883 -0.43 6.84 -3.00
N LYS A 884 -1.00 8.01 -3.33
CA LYS A 884 -0.57 9.29 -2.74
C LYS A 884 -0.87 9.37 -1.24
N VAL A 885 -2.03 8.87 -0.78
CA VAL A 885 -2.38 8.90 0.66
C VAL A 885 -1.51 7.94 1.48
N GLU A 886 -1.15 6.79 0.91
CA GLU A 886 -0.22 5.87 1.58
C GLU A 886 1.18 6.51 1.76
N ALA A 887 1.68 7.20 0.73
CA ALA A 887 2.91 7.98 0.82
C ALA A 887 2.79 9.12 1.85
N LEU A 888 1.64 9.81 1.87
CA LEU A 888 1.33 10.85 2.86
C LEU A 888 1.42 10.29 4.29
N ARG A 889 0.80 9.14 4.56
CA ARG A 889 0.83 8.50 5.90
C ARG A 889 2.25 8.21 6.39
N VAL A 890 3.17 7.81 5.49
CA VAL A 890 4.58 7.56 5.86
C VAL A 890 5.34 8.86 6.12
N SER A 891 5.06 9.91 5.34
CA SER A 891 5.75 11.20 5.46
C SER A 891 5.26 12.07 6.62
N ILE A 892 3.96 11.99 6.96
CA ILE A 892 3.33 12.88 7.95
C ILE A 892 3.88 12.70 9.37
N GLY A 893 4.46 11.53 9.67
CA GLY A 893 5.18 11.31 10.92
C GLY A 893 6.32 12.29 11.17
N LEU A 894 6.84 12.95 10.12
CA LEU A 894 7.85 13.99 10.23
C LEU A 894 7.28 15.34 10.70
N GLU A 895 5.99 15.61 10.54
CA GLU A 895 5.34 16.84 11.03
C GLU A 895 5.35 16.92 12.56
N ALA A 896 5.46 15.76 13.24
CA ALA A 896 5.64 15.72 14.69
C ALA A 896 6.91 16.49 15.14
N TYR A 897 7.98 16.49 14.33
CA TYR A 897 9.18 17.29 14.62
C TYR A 897 8.92 18.80 14.55
N ALA A 898 7.92 19.22 13.79
CA ALA A 898 7.48 20.61 13.69
C ALA A 898 6.44 21.00 14.76
N GLN A 899 6.23 20.17 15.78
CA GLN A 899 5.25 20.38 16.87
C GLN A 899 3.80 20.54 16.37
N ARG A 900 3.47 19.95 15.22
CA ARG A 900 2.10 19.87 14.70
C ARG A 900 1.57 18.47 14.93
N ASP A 901 0.27 18.37 15.23
CA ASP A 901 -0.42 17.08 15.34
C ASP A 901 -0.49 16.39 13.97
N PRO A 902 0.20 15.24 13.77
CA PRO A 902 0.24 14.55 12.49
C PRO A 902 -1.14 14.10 11.99
N LEU A 903 -2.06 13.72 12.88
CA LEU A 903 -3.39 13.25 12.49
C LEU A 903 -4.24 14.38 11.93
N VAL A 904 -4.16 15.56 12.55
CA VAL A 904 -4.86 16.75 12.07
C VAL A 904 -4.31 17.19 10.71
N GLN A 905 -2.98 17.18 10.54
CA GLN A 905 -2.36 17.51 9.26
C GLN A 905 -2.71 16.48 8.18
N TYR A 906 -2.68 15.19 8.51
CA TYR A 906 -3.09 14.13 7.61
C TYR A 906 -4.54 14.31 7.15
N ARG A 907 -5.48 14.54 8.08
CA ARG A 907 -6.90 14.71 7.76
C ARG A 907 -7.11 15.91 6.83
N ARG A 908 -6.43 17.02 7.09
CA ARG A 908 -6.50 18.22 6.24
C ARG A 908 -5.97 17.92 4.83
N GLN A 909 -4.74 17.42 4.72
CA GLN A 909 -4.12 17.15 3.42
C GLN A 909 -4.86 16.06 2.64
N ALA A 910 -5.28 14.98 3.31
CA ALA A 910 -6.10 13.93 2.69
C ALA A 910 -7.46 14.46 2.19
N SER A 911 -8.07 15.41 2.89
CA SER A 911 -9.29 16.08 2.46
C SER A 911 -9.06 16.98 1.24
N GLU A 912 -7.98 17.77 1.23
CA GLU A 912 -7.59 18.60 0.07
C GLU A 912 -7.33 17.73 -1.16
N MET A 913 -6.55 16.65 -1.00
CA MET A 913 -6.29 15.67 -2.06
C MET A 913 -7.56 14.96 -2.53
N PHE A 914 -8.53 14.71 -1.65
CA PHE A 914 -9.80 14.08 -2.02
C PHE A 914 -10.68 15.01 -2.87
N GLN A 915 -10.66 16.33 -2.60
CA GLN A 915 -11.35 17.29 -3.47
C GLN A 915 -10.71 17.36 -4.86
N VAL A 916 -9.38 17.30 -4.92
CA VAL A 916 -8.63 17.20 -6.19
C VAL A 916 -9.02 15.93 -6.94
N LEU A 917 -9.06 14.77 -6.28
CA LEU A 917 -9.54 13.50 -6.85
C LEU A 917 -10.93 13.66 -7.51
N LEU A 918 -11.91 14.24 -6.80
CA LEU A 918 -13.25 14.42 -7.35
C LEU A 918 -13.26 15.34 -8.59
N SER A 919 -12.43 16.38 -8.57
CA SER A 919 -12.24 17.28 -9.71
C SER A 919 -11.59 16.57 -10.91
N ASP A 920 -10.59 15.72 -10.65
CA ASP A 920 -9.85 14.99 -11.67
C ASP A 920 -10.72 13.91 -12.32
N ILE A 921 -11.53 13.19 -11.53
CA ILE A 921 -12.55 12.25 -12.05
C ILE A 921 -13.47 12.97 -13.02
N ARG A 922 -14.04 14.11 -12.60
CA ARG A 922 -14.96 14.90 -13.43
C ARG A 922 -14.31 15.36 -14.73
N SER A 923 -13.11 15.92 -14.64
CA SER A 923 -12.35 16.41 -15.80
C SER A 923 -11.98 15.27 -16.77
N GLN A 924 -11.62 14.09 -16.25
CA GLN A 924 -11.32 12.91 -17.06
C GLN A 924 -12.56 12.36 -17.78
N VAL A 925 -13.73 12.44 -17.16
CA VAL A 925 -15.02 12.09 -17.79
C VAL A 925 -15.36 13.11 -18.86
N ILE A 926 -15.50 14.39 -18.51
CA ILE A 926 -15.92 15.48 -19.42
C ILE A 926 -15.06 15.53 -20.68
N SER A 927 -13.73 15.43 -20.56
CA SER A 927 -12.81 15.46 -21.71
C SER A 927 -12.97 14.30 -22.70
N ARG A 928 -13.77 13.27 -22.38
CA ARG A 928 -13.94 12.06 -23.19
C ARG A 928 -15.40 11.71 -23.49
N VAL A 929 -16.38 12.38 -22.89
CA VAL A 929 -17.81 12.11 -23.10
C VAL A 929 -18.17 12.11 -24.59
N PHE A 930 -17.78 13.14 -25.34
CA PHE A 930 -18.07 13.26 -26.78
C PHE A 930 -16.97 12.65 -27.70
N ALA A 931 -15.91 12.07 -27.12
CA ALA A 931 -14.79 11.53 -27.89
C ALA A 931 -15.11 10.16 -28.51
N TYR A 932 -16.07 9.43 -27.95
CA TYR A 932 -16.50 8.11 -28.44
C TYR A 932 -17.58 8.26 -29.52
N GLN A 933 -17.13 8.31 -30.77
CA GLN A 933 -17.99 8.49 -31.94
C GLN A 933 -18.04 7.21 -32.79
N PRO A 934 -19.19 6.85 -33.40
CA PRO A 934 -19.31 5.66 -34.26
C PRO A 934 -18.38 5.73 -35.48
N ARG A 935 -18.22 6.94 -36.03
CA ARG A 935 -17.32 7.26 -37.14
C ARG A 935 -16.53 8.52 -36.77
N ARG A 936 -15.21 8.46 -36.92
CA ARG A 936 -14.36 9.63 -36.69
C ARG A 936 -14.32 10.52 -37.92
N TRP A 937 -14.80 11.75 -37.77
CA TRP A 937 -14.57 12.80 -38.75
C TRP A 937 -13.11 13.25 -38.74
N LYS A 938 -12.54 13.45 -39.93
CA LYS A 938 -11.25 14.14 -40.09
C LYS A 938 -11.42 15.18 -41.18
N ALA A 939 -11.21 16.45 -40.83
CA ALA A 939 -11.17 17.52 -41.81
C ALA A 939 -10.10 17.19 -42.87
N GLN A 940 -10.50 17.23 -44.14
CA GLN A 940 -9.57 17.07 -45.24
C GLN A 940 -9.02 18.44 -45.63
N PRO A 941 -7.68 18.63 -45.70
CA PRO A 941 -7.09 19.90 -46.07
C PRO A 941 -7.44 20.24 -47.52
N LEU A 942 -7.95 21.45 -47.74
CA LEU A 942 -8.31 21.96 -49.06
C LEU A 942 -7.07 22.51 -49.79
N GLY A 943 -7.02 22.38 -51.12
CA GLY A 943 -5.95 22.92 -51.98
C GLY A 943 -4.81 21.95 -52.33
N VAL A 944 -4.81 20.70 -51.85
CA VAL A 944 -3.79 19.69 -52.17
C VAL A 944 -4.41 18.53 -52.96
N VAL A 945 -3.74 18.06 -54.01
CA VAL A 945 -4.08 16.78 -54.66
C VAL A 945 -3.54 15.68 -53.76
N LEU A 946 -4.42 15.05 -52.99
CA LEU A 946 -4.08 13.79 -52.33
C LEU A 946 -4.01 12.73 -53.44
N ASP A 947 -2.85 12.09 -53.62
CA ASP A 947 -2.76 10.86 -54.41
C ASP A 947 -3.59 9.79 -53.68
N THR A 948 -4.87 9.68 -54.03
CA THR A 948 -5.84 8.75 -53.44
C THR A 948 -5.52 7.28 -53.72
N ASN A 949 -4.52 6.99 -54.55
CA ASN A 949 -4.09 5.61 -54.88
C ASN A 949 -3.19 4.93 -53.82
N ALA A 950 -2.88 5.57 -52.69
CA ALA A 950 -2.02 4.97 -51.67
C ALA A 950 -2.76 4.45 -50.40
N ILE A 951 -4.07 4.68 -50.24
CA ILE A 951 -4.77 4.41 -48.97
C ILE A 951 -5.76 3.23 -49.04
N SER A 952 -6.08 2.69 -50.22
CA SER A 952 -6.94 1.50 -50.33
C SER A 952 -6.14 0.20 -50.44
N THR A 953 -5.69 -0.35 -49.29
CA THR A 953 -5.60 -1.80 -48.99
C THR A 953 -4.70 -2.04 -47.76
N GLN A 954 -5.24 -1.82 -46.56
CA GLN A 954 -4.81 -2.59 -45.38
C GLN A 954 -6.02 -2.98 -44.53
N THR A 955 -6.91 -3.76 -45.13
CA THR A 955 -7.81 -4.65 -44.40
C THR A 955 -7.05 -5.94 -44.12
N THR A 956 -6.72 -6.16 -42.85
CA THR A 956 -6.61 -7.46 -42.16
C THR A 956 -6.20 -8.67 -43.01
N GLN A 957 -4.90 -8.98 -43.03
CA GLN A 957 -4.46 -10.37 -43.18
C GLN A 957 -3.40 -10.76 -42.15
N ASN A 958 -3.73 -11.82 -41.43
CA ASN A 958 -2.97 -12.51 -40.39
C ASN A 958 -1.47 -12.64 -40.70
N ALA A 959 -0.63 -12.05 -39.85
CA ALA A 959 0.81 -12.30 -39.84
C ALA A 959 1.13 -13.64 -39.14
N LYS A 960 1.51 -14.66 -39.92
CA LYS A 960 2.29 -15.80 -39.41
C LYS A 960 3.74 -15.38 -39.17
N PRO A 961 4.43 -15.92 -38.15
CA PRO A 961 5.78 -15.51 -37.82
C PRO A 961 6.78 -16.19 -38.76
N THR A 962 7.61 -15.43 -39.46
CA THR A 962 8.77 -15.96 -40.18
C THR A 962 10.07 -15.55 -39.50
N LYS A 963 10.88 -16.58 -39.24
CA LYS A 963 12.18 -16.57 -38.60
C LYS A 963 13.28 -15.95 -39.50
N THR A 964 14.17 -15.23 -38.82
CA THR A 964 15.65 -15.22 -38.96
C THR A 964 16.38 -14.47 -40.10
N LYS A 965 17.39 -13.70 -39.61
CA LYS A 965 18.76 -13.43 -40.13
C LYS A 965 18.96 -12.23 -41.09
N LYS A 966 19.64 -11.18 -40.60
CA LYS A 966 21.12 -11.05 -40.62
C LYS A 966 21.60 -9.76 -39.90
N LYS A 967 22.46 -9.95 -38.88
CA LYS A 967 23.31 -8.91 -38.29
C LYS A 967 24.30 -8.38 -39.34
N ARG A 968 24.45 -7.06 -39.46
CA ARG A 968 25.57 -6.42 -40.18
C ARG A 968 26.34 -5.51 -39.22
N ARG A 969 27.66 -5.75 -39.18
CA ARG A 969 28.68 -5.19 -38.29
C ARG A 969 28.76 -3.66 -38.36
N ARG A 970 28.83 -2.99 -37.20
CA ARG A 970 29.32 -1.60 -37.05
C ARG A 970 30.85 -1.61 -36.91
N HIS A 971 31.53 -0.92 -37.81
CA HIS A 971 32.92 -0.52 -37.64
C HIS A 971 32.98 0.70 -36.72
N LYS A 972 33.75 0.61 -35.63
CA LYS A 972 34.25 1.77 -34.87
C LYS A 972 35.26 2.52 -35.75
N LYS A 973 35.15 3.85 -35.81
CA LYS A 973 36.29 4.75 -36.03
C LYS A 973 36.32 5.75 -34.88
N LYS A 974 37.57 6.09 -34.55
CA LYS A 974 38.11 6.76 -33.37
C LYS A 974 37.41 8.04 -32.97
#